data_AF-M7BC84-F1
#
_entry.id   AF-M7BC84-F1
#
_cell.length_a   1.000
_cell.length_b   1.000
_cell.length_c   1.000
_cell.angle_alpha   90.00
_cell.angle_beta   90.00
_cell.angle_gamma   90.00
#
_symmetry.space_group_name_H-M   'P 1'
#
loop_
_entity.id
_entity.type
_entity.pdbx_description
1 polymer ?
#
loop_
_entity_poly.entity_id
_entity_poly.type
_entity_poly.pdbx_seq_one_letter_code
_entity_poly.pdbx_strand_id
1 'polypeptide(L)'
;MLRHLCRLALWLLGSSAALADVQRCHASRVQASVVSSCQAQHHETLPEIDPSTQILLLNFNLLSNISASSFPRLERLRKLSLGCQLGGSLSIGEKAFEKVANITFLDLGGNRKLSLQPTALAGLQQLEVLLLDANGLDETVLEGGYFQDLVSLKRLDLTGNQIKRLRPDSSFQGLKLLAFLQLRLNRIKTICGEDLTHLGGRHLSLLDLSSNLLSYRDPWYNHSCPSPFRNITVETLDVSSNPWDVGSAERFFKVMAGAQVWHLKLQHSGAIGRGFGFNNLQGLSASTFSGLSRSRVLSFDMSHGFLSKLGPLVFSGLPELRALRLASNQIHEICGEAFAGLQHLWTLDLSHNLLGELNTKTLQSLSSSPLLHLNLKSNHIGAIQHNALEGLRTLRMLNLQDNALSRMLSGRLPALERLLLGQNRIKDTWGIGKLSTNLTFLDLSSNRMQDLRGLWNELRGIPALQFLNLSDNLISRCSERQDRAIPKRSQLRVLDLSQNSLNIIWNAGGCVDVFHHLDRLTALNLSRNNLQTLPEGLFQGLVSLQALDLSGNLMAMLPDGLFQDLRSLQPQQHNIGLVHTTRSGRCKLPCIDLAVEMSSFKFGSPQRAMILIFLMPATVFYLLLTCRTEQASVLNFPPPLPPLSTLWSPHTFLLLLAWVGLQAALYMLPMGKVTEGIVLRDKSRLQYRINAFHAMGVTALVVGAGLAAGLRLSYIYDHFLQLAFSALLLAFGLSFLLYFKSLFAPETTLAPGGNSGNPIYDFFMGHELNPRIGSFDLKYFCELRPGLLGWALVNMAMLVKETELRGSPSLAMLLVNAFQLLYVVDALWNEEAILTTMDIVHDGFGFMLTFGDLAWVPFIYSLQAYFLVNHPQKLSLPMAAGILLLNGLGYCIFRSANSQKNTFRRNPNDPRVTGLKTIPTATGRRLLVSGWWGFVRHPNYLGDLIMALAWSLPCGLGYCIFRSANSQKNTFRRNPNDPRVTGLKTIPTATGRRLLVSGWWGFVRHPNYLGDLIMALAWSLPCGLTHVLPYFYVFYFTVLLIHREARDEHQCLRKYGLAWQEYCQRVPYRIFPYLY
;
A
#
# COMPACT_ATOMS: atom_id res chain seq x y z
N MET A 1 -11.14 1.81 -8.43
CA MET A 1 -11.32 2.25 -7.02
C MET A 1 -11.03 3.74 -6.82
N LEU A 2 -9.87 4.29 -7.22
CA LEU A 2 -9.58 5.74 -7.11
C LEU A 2 -10.59 6.65 -7.83
N ARG A 3 -11.05 6.30 -9.05
CA ARG A 3 -12.11 7.05 -9.76
C ARG A 3 -13.49 6.97 -9.07
N HIS A 4 -13.80 5.87 -8.39
CA HIS A 4 -15.02 5.75 -7.58
C HIS A 4 -14.93 6.53 -6.27
N LEU A 5 -13.75 6.59 -5.66
CA LEU A 5 -13.47 7.45 -4.51
C LEU A 5 -13.44 8.93 -4.90
N CYS A 6 -12.96 9.30 -6.09
CA CYS A 6 -13.06 10.65 -6.65
C CYS A 6 -14.51 11.02 -6.97
N ARG A 7 -15.31 10.10 -7.55
CA ARG A 7 -16.75 10.29 -7.75
C ARG A 7 -17.49 10.49 -6.42
N LEU A 8 -17.12 9.74 -5.38
CA LEU A 8 -17.69 9.90 -4.04
C LEU A 8 -17.25 11.23 -3.40
N ALA A 9 -15.97 11.60 -3.53
CA ALA A 9 -15.40 12.82 -2.95
C ALA A 9 -15.93 14.10 -3.63
N LEU A 10 -16.12 14.10 -4.95
CA LEU A 10 -16.70 15.23 -5.68
C LEU A 10 -18.22 15.34 -5.47
N TRP A 11 -18.92 14.20 -5.34
CA TRP A 11 -20.33 14.19 -4.94
C TRP A 11 -20.54 14.72 -3.51
N LEU A 12 -19.62 14.43 -2.59
CA LEU A 12 -19.58 15.00 -1.24
C LEU A 12 -19.22 16.50 -1.22
N LEU A 13 -18.52 17.01 -2.23
CA LEU A 13 -18.18 18.43 -2.35
C LEU A 13 -19.27 19.27 -3.04
N GLY A 14 -20.14 18.65 -3.85
CA GLY A 14 -21.26 19.31 -4.55
C GLY A 14 -22.57 19.42 -3.75
N SER A 15 -22.63 18.87 -2.54
CA SER A 15 -23.85 18.75 -1.73
C SER A 15 -23.91 19.73 -0.55
N SER A 16 -23.46 20.98 -0.75
CA SER A 16 -23.91 22.09 0.10
C SER A 16 -25.26 22.58 -0.40
N ALA A 17 -26.32 22.47 0.41
CA ALA A 17 -27.65 23.02 0.17
C ALA A 17 -27.71 24.56 0.26
N ALA A 18 -26.64 25.23 -0.13
CA ALA A 18 -26.60 26.64 -0.44
C ALA A 18 -26.11 26.72 -1.88
N LEU A 19 -27.05 26.83 -2.81
CA LEU A 19 -26.96 27.28 -4.22
C LEU A 19 -28.13 26.64 -4.99
N ALA A 20 -29.36 26.90 -4.53
CA ALA A 20 -30.57 26.65 -5.32
C ALA A 20 -30.79 27.73 -6.40
N ASP A 21 -29.74 28.46 -6.78
CA ASP A 21 -29.85 29.58 -7.71
C ASP A 21 -28.57 29.77 -8.52
N VAL A 22 -28.21 28.76 -9.32
CA VAL A 22 -27.11 28.92 -10.29
C VAL A 22 -27.47 28.26 -11.62
N GLN A 23 -28.22 28.99 -12.45
CA GLN A 23 -28.31 28.71 -13.89
C GLN A 23 -26.98 28.96 -14.65
N ARG A 24 -25.90 29.39 -13.97
CA ARG A 24 -24.68 29.91 -14.59
C ARG A 24 -23.40 29.12 -14.24
N CYS A 25 -22.63 28.76 -15.25
CA CYS A 25 -21.31 28.14 -15.05
C CYS A 25 -20.34 29.08 -14.32
N HIS A 26 -19.44 28.52 -13.51
CA HIS A 26 -18.36 29.29 -12.87
C HIS A 26 -17.28 29.61 -13.90
N ALA A 27 -17.15 30.88 -14.28
CA ALA A 27 -16.14 31.35 -15.24
C ALA A 27 -14.86 31.77 -14.52
N SER A 28 -13.71 31.29 -14.99
CA SER A 28 -12.38 31.64 -14.48
C SER A 28 -11.39 31.83 -15.63
N ARG A 29 -10.34 32.64 -15.40
CA ARG A 29 -9.26 32.84 -16.38
C ARG A 29 -8.01 32.11 -15.91
N VAL A 30 -7.57 31.11 -16.67
CA VAL A 30 -6.37 30.32 -16.39
C VAL A 30 -5.42 30.47 -17.56
N GLN A 31 -4.21 30.99 -17.32
CA GLN A 31 -3.18 31.17 -18.37
C GLN A 31 -3.72 31.86 -19.64
N ALA A 32 -4.46 32.97 -19.45
CA ALA A 32 -5.15 33.75 -20.48
C ALA A 32 -6.31 33.06 -21.23
N SER A 33 -6.63 31.79 -20.95
CA SER A 33 -7.82 31.10 -21.48
C SER A 33 -9.04 31.28 -20.58
N VAL A 34 -10.23 31.42 -21.17
CA VAL A 34 -11.50 31.51 -20.44
C VAL A 34 -12.06 30.10 -20.24
N VAL A 35 -12.20 29.70 -18.97
CA VAL A 35 -12.69 28.38 -18.55
C VAL A 35 -14.04 28.54 -17.88
N SER A 36 -15.07 27.91 -18.46
CA SER A 36 -16.41 27.83 -17.88
C SER A 36 -16.58 26.43 -17.28
N SER A 37 -16.59 26.37 -15.95
CA SER A 37 -16.78 25.14 -15.20
C SER A 37 -18.20 25.03 -14.68
N CYS A 38 -18.92 24.02 -15.15
CA CYS A 38 -20.24 23.65 -14.68
C CYS A 38 -20.23 22.20 -14.16
N GLN A 39 -19.07 21.74 -13.65
CA GLN A 39 -18.91 20.36 -13.17
C GLN A 39 -19.69 20.13 -11.87
N ALA A 40 -20.33 18.97 -11.74
CA ALA A 40 -21.04 18.52 -10.54
C ALA A 40 -22.10 19.49 -10.01
N GLN A 41 -22.80 20.19 -10.92
CA GLN A 41 -23.83 21.18 -10.59
C GLN A 41 -25.26 20.64 -10.81
N HIS A 42 -25.41 19.32 -11.02
CA HIS A 42 -26.70 18.64 -11.23
C HIS A 42 -27.49 19.13 -12.46
N HIS A 43 -26.82 19.65 -13.49
CA HIS A 43 -27.49 20.08 -14.73
C HIS A 43 -28.09 18.89 -15.49
N GLU A 44 -29.40 18.91 -15.73
CA GLU A 44 -30.11 17.95 -16.59
C GLU A 44 -30.14 18.37 -18.07
N THR A 45 -30.03 19.69 -18.31
CA THR A 45 -29.92 20.32 -19.63
C THR A 45 -28.71 21.24 -19.67
N LEU A 46 -28.28 21.68 -20.87
CA LEU A 46 -27.14 22.59 -20.97
C LEU A 46 -27.47 23.95 -20.34
N PRO A 47 -26.66 24.44 -19.38
CA PRO A 47 -26.84 25.76 -18.78
C PRO A 47 -26.45 26.89 -19.76
N GLU A 48 -26.71 28.15 -19.39
CA GLU A 48 -26.25 29.29 -20.18
C GLU A 48 -24.72 29.35 -20.21
N ILE A 49 -24.15 29.39 -21.42
CA ILE A 49 -22.70 29.38 -21.66
C ILE A 49 -22.27 30.72 -22.25
N ASP A 50 -21.24 31.32 -21.66
CA ASP A 50 -20.63 32.55 -22.17
C ASP A 50 -20.00 32.32 -23.57
N PRO A 51 -20.34 33.13 -24.59
CA PRO A 51 -19.77 33.02 -25.94
C PRO A 51 -18.24 33.16 -26.03
N SER A 52 -17.60 33.75 -25.03
CA SER A 52 -16.14 33.90 -24.93
C SER A 52 -15.41 32.65 -24.42
N THR A 53 -16.16 31.63 -23.97
CA THR A 53 -15.63 30.37 -23.39
C THR A 53 -14.70 29.65 -24.37
N GLN A 54 -13.50 29.29 -23.91
CA GLN A 54 -12.54 28.47 -24.66
C GLN A 54 -12.46 27.02 -24.14
N ILE A 55 -12.70 26.82 -22.84
CA ILE A 55 -12.72 25.51 -22.20
C ILE A 55 -14.04 25.35 -21.44
N LEU A 56 -14.82 24.34 -21.79
CA LEU A 56 -16.11 24.05 -21.18
C LEU A 56 -16.08 22.70 -20.48
N LEU A 57 -16.34 22.70 -19.17
CA LEU A 57 -16.33 21.51 -18.33
C LEU A 57 -17.73 21.20 -17.79
N LEU A 58 -18.33 20.11 -18.27
CA LEU A 58 -19.70 19.67 -17.95
C LEU A 58 -19.73 18.28 -17.29
N ASN A 59 -18.63 17.87 -16.66
CA ASN A 59 -18.50 16.56 -16.07
C ASN A 59 -19.38 16.38 -14.84
N PHE A 60 -19.75 15.14 -14.52
CA PHE A 60 -20.47 14.78 -13.30
C PHE A 60 -21.85 15.44 -13.16
N ASN A 61 -22.52 15.74 -14.28
CA ASN A 61 -23.89 16.26 -14.30
C ASN A 61 -24.91 15.14 -14.61
N LEU A 62 -26.15 15.51 -14.94
CA LEU A 62 -27.26 14.60 -15.22
C LEU A 62 -27.70 14.66 -16.69
N LEU A 63 -26.81 15.13 -17.58
CA LEU A 63 -27.12 15.25 -19.00
C LEU A 63 -27.40 13.87 -19.60
N SER A 64 -28.54 13.74 -20.28
CA SER A 64 -29.01 12.48 -20.87
C SER A 64 -28.99 12.47 -22.40
N ASN A 65 -29.19 13.64 -23.03
CA ASN A 65 -29.27 13.76 -24.48
C ASN A 65 -28.58 15.04 -24.97
N ILE A 66 -27.76 14.92 -26.01
CA ILE A 66 -27.13 16.04 -26.71
C ILE A 66 -27.47 15.92 -28.20
N SER A 67 -28.14 16.93 -28.74
CA SER A 67 -28.59 17.04 -30.13
C SER A 67 -27.96 18.26 -30.82
N ALA A 68 -28.13 18.38 -32.14
CA ALA A 68 -27.63 19.53 -32.92
C ALA A 68 -28.17 20.90 -32.44
N SER A 69 -29.30 20.94 -31.73
CA SER A 69 -29.86 22.17 -31.15
C SER A 69 -29.33 22.48 -29.75
N SER A 70 -28.63 21.54 -29.10
CA SER A 70 -28.28 21.63 -27.68
C SER A 70 -27.26 22.74 -27.39
N PHE A 71 -26.22 22.88 -28.22
CA PHE A 71 -25.22 23.93 -28.03
C PHE A 71 -25.61 25.24 -28.74
N PRO A 72 -25.33 26.41 -28.14
CA PRO A 72 -25.24 27.67 -28.89
C PRO A 72 -24.00 27.66 -29.80
N ARG A 73 -23.91 28.61 -30.75
CA ARG A 73 -22.69 28.77 -31.56
C ARG A 73 -21.56 29.32 -30.69
N LEU A 74 -20.55 28.50 -30.41
CA LEU A 74 -19.39 28.87 -29.58
C LEU A 74 -18.10 28.82 -30.41
N GLU A 75 -17.83 29.89 -31.15
CA GLU A 75 -16.72 29.95 -32.12
C GLU A 75 -15.33 29.84 -31.47
N ARG A 76 -15.19 30.25 -30.21
CA ARG A 76 -13.92 30.24 -29.47
C ARG A 76 -13.65 28.95 -28.71
N LEU A 77 -14.62 28.03 -28.65
CA LEU A 77 -14.49 26.82 -27.85
C LEU A 77 -13.43 25.89 -28.47
N ARG A 78 -12.47 25.46 -27.64
CA ARG A 78 -11.38 24.55 -28.01
C ARG A 78 -11.42 23.23 -27.28
N LYS A 79 -11.83 23.21 -26.00
CA LYS A 79 -11.90 21.99 -25.20
C LYS A 79 -13.29 21.82 -24.61
N LEU A 80 -13.87 20.65 -24.85
CA LEU A 80 -15.18 20.27 -24.34
C LEU A 80 -15.06 18.95 -23.57
N SER A 81 -15.59 18.92 -22.36
CA SER A 81 -15.60 17.70 -21.55
C SER A 81 -17.00 17.45 -20.98
N LEU A 82 -17.57 16.31 -21.37
CA LEU A 82 -18.91 15.80 -21.08
C LEU A 82 -18.84 14.44 -20.36
N GLY A 83 -17.68 14.10 -19.79
CA GLY A 83 -17.45 12.81 -19.17
C GLY A 83 -18.24 12.58 -17.87
N CYS A 84 -18.39 11.31 -17.52
CA CYS A 84 -18.91 10.85 -16.23
C CYS A 84 -20.29 11.43 -15.82
N GLN A 85 -21.26 11.52 -16.72
CA GLN A 85 -22.64 11.85 -16.37
C GLN A 85 -23.23 10.82 -15.39
N LEU A 86 -23.90 11.32 -14.36
CA LEU A 86 -24.47 10.54 -13.25
C LEU A 86 -25.83 9.93 -13.59
N GLY A 87 -26.51 10.45 -14.64
CA GLY A 87 -27.85 10.03 -15.07
C GLY A 87 -27.94 8.61 -15.67
N GLY A 88 -26.82 7.90 -15.82
CA GLY A 88 -26.80 6.47 -16.13
C GLY A 88 -26.80 6.10 -17.62
N SER A 89 -27.14 7.02 -18.52
CA SER A 89 -26.96 6.90 -19.98
C SER A 89 -26.84 8.28 -20.61
N LEU A 90 -25.97 8.42 -21.62
CA LEU A 90 -25.81 9.64 -22.42
C LEU A 90 -25.99 9.28 -23.90
N SER A 91 -26.91 9.94 -24.58
CA SER A 91 -27.15 9.78 -26.02
C SER A 91 -26.65 11.01 -26.77
N ILE A 92 -25.83 10.79 -27.79
CA ILE A 92 -25.35 11.85 -28.70
C ILE A 92 -26.04 11.67 -30.04
N GLY A 93 -26.94 12.60 -30.37
CA GLY A 93 -27.70 12.64 -31.61
C GLY A 93 -26.85 13.04 -32.82
N GLU A 94 -27.46 12.97 -34.00
CA GLU A 94 -26.82 13.36 -35.26
C GLU A 94 -26.38 14.84 -35.23
N LYS A 95 -25.16 15.10 -35.73
CA LYS A 95 -24.57 16.45 -35.81
C LYS A 95 -24.60 17.24 -34.50
N ALA A 96 -24.54 16.54 -33.36
CA ALA A 96 -24.64 17.12 -32.02
C ALA A 96 -23.66 18.27 -31.75
N PHE A 97 -22.48 18.23 -32.39
CA PHE A 97 -21.40 19.19 -32.17
C PHE A 97 -21.19 20.19 -33.32
N GLU A 98 -22.09 20.25 -34.31
CA GLU A 98 -21.95 21.11 -35.50
C GLU A 98 -21.74 22.60 -35.14
N LYS A 99 -22.44 23.10 -34.11
CA LYS A 99 -22.32 24.49 -33.63
C LYS A 99 -21.06 24.77 -32.80
N VAL A 100 -20.28 23.74 -32.50
CA VAL A 100 -19.02 23.82 -31.73
C VAL A 100 -17.87 23.10 -32.46
N ALA A 101 -17.89 23.09 -33.79
CA ALA A 101 -16.95 22.34 -34.62
C ALA A 101 -15.46 22.73 -34.50
N ASN A 102 -15.16 23.86 -33.85
CA ASN A 102 -13.81 24.39 -33.62
C ASN A 102 -13.05 23.71 -32.47
N ILE A 103 -13.63 22.71 -31.82
CA ILE A 103 -13.00 21.99 -30.71
C ILE A 103 -11.82 21.12 -31.18
N THR A 104 -10.76 21.12 -30.39
CA THR A 104 -9.56 20.28 -30.57
C THR A 104 -9.48 19.14 -29.56
N PHE A 105 -10.26 19.22 -28.48
CA PHE A 105 -10.33 18.19 -27.43
C PHE A 105 -11.79 17.91 -27.07
N LEU A 106 -12.18 16.64 -27.12
CA LEU A 106 -13.50 16.16 -26.71
C LEU A 106 -13.36 14.97 -25.77
N ASP A 107 -13.93 15.12 -24.58
CA ASP A 107 -14.00 14.06 -23.58
C ASP A 107 -15.45 13.61 -23.37
N LEU A 108 -15.72 12.36 -23.72
CA LEU A 108 -16.98 11.65 -23.52
C LEU A 108 -16.80 10.43 -22.60
N GLY A 109 -15.70 10.35 -21.86
CA GLY A 109 -15.31 9.18 -21.08
C GLY A 109 -16.12 8.98 -19.79
N GLY A 110 -16.29 7.72 -19.39
CA GLY A 110 -16.91 7.32 -18.12
C GLY A 110 -18.43 7.42 -18.07
N ASN A 111 -19.08 7.59 -19.22
CA ASN A 111 -20.52 7.57 -19.41
C ASN A 111 -21.01 6.13 -19.59
N ARG A 112 -21.63 5.56 -18.55
CA ARG A 112 -22.17 4.20 -18.62
C ARG A 112 -23.22 4.15 -19.75
N LYS A 113 -23.06 3.25 -20.73
CA LYS A 113 -23.97 3.11 -21.89
C LYS A 113 -24.07 4.38 -22.73
N LEU A 114 -22.92 4.89 -23.19
CA LEU A 114 -22.89 5.94 -24.22
C LEU A 114 -23.51 5.41 -25.53
N SER A 115 -24.49 6.12 -26.08
CA SER A 115 -25.06 5.85 -27.40
C SER A 115 -24.63 6.95 -28.37
N LEU A 116 -23.98 6.56 -29.47
CA LEU A 116 -23.56 7.46 -30.53
C LEU A 116 -24.38 7.17 -31.78
N GLN A 117 -25.04 8.18 -32.35
CA GLN A 117 -25.59 8.07 -33.70
C GLN A 117 -24.47 8.11 -34.76
N PRO A 118 -24.65 7.52 -35.96
CA PRO A 118 -23.58 7.41 -36.97
C PRO A 118 -22.90 8.74 -37.35
N THR A 119 -23.67 9.83 -37.40
CA THR A 119 -23.18 11.18 -37.74
C THR A 119 -23.02 12.09 -36.51
N ALA A 120 -22.94 11.52 -35.31
CA ALA A 120 -22.83 12.28 -34.05
C ALA A 120 -21.59 13.19 -33.99
N LEU A 121 -20.46 12.72 -34.54
CA LEU A 121 -19.18 13.43 -34.57
C LEU A 121 -18.90 14.14 -35.91
N ALA A 122 -19.92 14.23 -36.77
CA ALA A 122 -19.75 14.83 -38.10
C ALA A 122 -19.31 16.30 -38.01
N GLY A 123 -18.39 16.70 -38.90
CA GLY A 123 -17.89 18.07 -39.00
C GLY A 123 -16.76 18.46 -38.03
N LEU A 124 -16.33 17.58 -37.10
CA LEU A 124 -15.27 17.85 -36.12
C LEU A 124 -13.84 17.72 -36.71
N GLN A 125 -13.55 18.44 -37.80
CA GLN A 125 -12.29 18.29 -38.55
C GLN A 125 -11.04 18.77 -37.80
N GLN A 126 -11.18 19.66 -36.81
CA GLN A 126 -10.09 20.20 -35.98
C GLN A 126 -9.79 19.34 -34.74
N LEU A 127 -10.57 18.29 -34.50
CA LEU A 127 -10.44 17.49 -33.28
C LEU A 127 -9.13 16.71 -33.27
N GLU A 128 -8.29 16.93 -32.25
CA GLU A 128 -7.00 16.25 -32.10
C GLU A 128 -7.04 15.12 -31.06
N VAL A 129 -7.86 15.26 -30.03
CA VAL A 129 -7.95 14.29 -28.93
C VAL A 129 -9.41 13.95 -28.66
N LEU A 130 -9.73 12.65 -28.74
CA LEU A 130 -11.03 12.09 -28.44
C LEU A 130 -10.90 11.03 -27.33
N LEU A 131 -11.58 11.27 -26.21
CA LEU A 131 -11.66 10.33 -25.09
C LEU A 131 -13.02 9.65 -25.07
N LEU A 132 -13.02 8.33 -25.22
CA LEU A 132 -14.18 7.45 -25.18
C LEU A 132 -13.99 6.32 -24.15
N ASP A 133 -13.15 6.53 -23.13
CA ASP A 133 -12.80 5.52 -22.15
C ASP A 133 -13.99 5.16 -21.23
N ALA A 134 -14.10 3.90 -20.83
CA ALA A 134 -15.07 3.40 -19.84
C ALA A 134 -16.55 3.72 -20.17
N ASN A 135 -16.92 3.62 -21.45
CA ASN A 135 -18.28 3.89 -21.93
C ASN A 135 -19.13 2.62 -22.14
N GLY A 136 -18.47 1.46 -22.16
CA GLY A 136 -19.11 0.17 -22.40
C GLY A 136 -19.35 -0.15 -23.88
N LEU A 137 -18.67 0.56 -24.78
CA LEU A 137 -18.74 0.40 -26.24
C LEU A 137 -18.22 -0.98 -26.68
N ASP A 138 -18.79 -1.55 -27.72
CA ASP A 138 -18.32 -2.80 -28.34
C ASP A 138 -17.56 -2.51 -29.66
N GLU A 139 -17.23 -3.54 -30.43
CA GLU A 139 -16.52 -3.44 -31.71
C GLU A 139 -17.19 -2.54 -32.75
N THR A 140 -18.50 -2.27 -32.65
CA THR A 140 -19.23 -1.46 -33.62
C THR A 140 -18.68 -0.04 -33.73
N VAL A 141 -18.10 0.51 -32.65
CA VAL A 141 -17.49 1.85 -32.67
C VAL A 141 -16.30 1.97 -33.63
N LEU A 142 -15.63 0.86 -33.94
CA LEU A 142 -14.51 0.82 -34.88
C LEU A 142 -14.96 0.54 -36.32
N GLU A 143 -16.12 -0.10 -36.48
CA GLU A 143 -16.64 -0.58 -37.77
C GLU A 143 -17.74 0.33 -38.37
N GLY A 144 -18.28 1.27 -37.58
CA GLY A 144 -19.48 2.04 -37.90
C GLY A 144 -19.25 3.43 -38.51
N GLY A 145 -18.04 3.77 -38.97
CA GLY A 145 -17.74 5.03 -39.66
C GLY A 145 -17.75 6.30 -38.78
N TYR A 146 -17.84 6.16 -37.45
CA TYR A 146 -18.00 7.28 -36.52
C TYR A 146 -16.87 8.33 -36.57
N PHE A 147 -15.70 7.97 -37.12
CA PHE A 147 -14.50 8.80 -37.09
C PHE A 147 -14.13 9.41 -38.46
N GLN A 148 -14.95 9.23 -39.50
CA GLN A 148 -14.62 9.60 -40.88
C GLN A 148 -14.18 11.07 -41.08
N ASP A 149 -14.76 12.01 -40.33
CA ASP A 149 -14.50 13.44 -40.48
C ASP A 149 -13.33 13.94 -39.61
N LEU A 150 -12.77 13.10 -38.73
CA LEU A 150 -11.79 13.50 -37.71
C LEU A 150 -10.36 13.56 -38.24
N VAL A 151 -10.15 14.23 -39.37
CA VAL A 151 -8.86 14.23 -40.11
C VAL A 151 -7.65 14.73 -39.30
N SER A 152 -7.87 15.55 -38.27
CA SER A 152 -6.82 16.06 -37.38
C SER A 152 -6.54 15.20 -36.15
N LEU A 153 -7.22 14.06 -36.01
CA LEU A 153 -7.17 13.24 -34.79
C LEU A 153 -5.76 12.65 -34.59
N LYS A 154 -5.16 12.95 -33.44
CA LYS A 154 -3.85 12.45 -33.00
C LYS A 154 -3.97 11.35 -31.95
N ARG A 155 -4.98 11.43 -31.07
CA ARG A 155 -5.21 10.48 -29.98
C ARG A 155 -6.66 10.04 -29.91
N LEU A 156 -6.84 8.73 -29.91
CA LEU A 156 -8.11 8.05 -29.66
C LEU A 156 -7.97 7.14 -28.44
N ASP A 157 -8.70 7.44 -27.37
CA ASP A 157 -8.73 6.62 -26.16
C ASP A 157 -10.04 5.83 -26.05
N LEU A 158 -9.93 4.51 -26.15
CA LEU A 158 -11.02 3.54 -26.03
C LEU A 158 -10.80 2.60 -24.83
N THR A 159 -10.02 3.02 -23.83
CA THR A 159 -9.68 2.22 -22.65
C THR A 159 -10.93 1.80 -21.87
N GLY A 160 -11.00 0.57 -21.38
CA GLY A 160 -12.06 0.14 -20.45
C GLY A 160 -13.44 -0.08 -21.09
N ASN A 161 -13.48 -0.34 -22.40
CA ASN A 161 -14.69 -0.68 -23.14
C ASN A 161 -14.86 -2.21 -23.24
N GLN A 162 -15.79 -2.68 -24.09
CA GLN A 162 -16.13 -4.09 -24.28
C GLN A 162 -15.68 -4.64 -25.63
N ILE A 163 -14.73 -3.99 -26.30
CA ILE A 163 -14.27 -4.35 -27.65
C ILE A 163 -13.63 -5.75 -27.63
N LYS A 164 -14.13 -6.64 -28.48
CA LYS A 164 -13.63 -8.03 -28.59
C LYS A 164 -12.67 -8.24 -29.75
N ARG A 165 -12.77 -7.43 -30.80
CA ARG A 165 -11.94 -7.50 -32.01
C ARG A 165 -11.49 -6.10 -32.40
N LEU A 166 -10.21 -5.94 -32.67
CA LEU A 166 -9.66 -4.70 -33.21
C LEU A 166 -9.78 -4.75 -34.72
N ARG A 167 -10.86 -4.17 -35.27
CA ARG A 167 -11.10 -4.10 -36.72
C ARG A 167 -11.60 -2.69 -37.08
N PRO A 168 -10.70 -1.73 -37.29
CA PRO A 168 -11.08 -0.43 -37.81
C PRO A 168 -11.57 -0.56 -39.25
N ASP A 169 -12.63 0.15 -39.61
CA ASP A 169 -13.11 0.26 -40.99
C ASP A 169 -12.22 1.14 -41.88
N SER A 170 -12.63 1.34 -43.12
CA SER A 170 -11.92 2.16 -44.10
C SER A 170 -11.78 3.64 -43.71
N SER A 171 -12.60 4.16 -42.79
CA SER A 171 -12.55 5.57 -42.36
C SER A 171 -11.23 5.93 -41.67
N PHE A 172 -10.55 4.95 -41.04
CA PHE A 172 -9.24 5.14 -40.42
C PHE A 172 -8.12 5.48 -41.44
N GLN A 173 -8.33 5.20 -42.73
CA GLN A 173 -7.43 5.62 -43.80
C GLN A 173 -7.45 7.14 -44.03
N GLY A 174 -8.49 7.85 -43.56
CA GLY A 174 -8.55 9.31 -43.51
C GLY A 174 -7.76 9.93 -42.36
N LEU A 175 -7.55 9.20 -41.25
CA LEU A 175 -6.94 9.67 -40.01
C LEU A 175 -5.40 9.74 -40.09
N LYS A 176 -4.86 10.65 -40.91
CA LYS A 176 -3.42 10.73 -41.23
C LYS A 176 -2.53 11.10 -40.04
N LEU A 177 -3.06 11.80 -39.05
CA LEU A 177 -2.31 12.28 -37.88
C LEU A 177 -2.41 11.35 -36.66
N LEU A 178 -3.16 10.25 -36.76
CA LEU A 178 -3.39 9.35 -35.63
C LEU A 178 -2.07 8.71 -35.19
N ALA A 179 -1.64 9.03 -33.97
CA ALA A 179 -0.39 8.55 -33.39
C ALA A 179 -0.61 7.70 -32.13
N PHE A 180 -1.70 7.93 -31.39
CA PHE A 180 -2.01 7.22 -30.15
C PHE A 180 -3.36 6.51 -30.27
N LEU A 181 -3.34 5.17 -30.21
CA LEU A 181 -4.53 4.34 -30.13
C LEU A 181 -4.49 3.52 -28.84
N GLN A 182 -5.36 3.87 -27.89
CA GLN A 182 -5.40 3.25 -26.57
C GLN A 182 -6.59 2.30 -26.45
N LEU A 183 -6.33 1.01 -26.29
CA LEU A 183 -7.33 -0.06 -26.23
C LEU A 183 -7.18 -0.90 -24.95
N ARG A 184 -6.53 -0.34 -23.93
CA ARG A 184 -6.31 -1.00 -22.65
C ARG A 184 -7.62 -1.43 -21.99
N LEU A 185 -7.63 -2.51 -21.21
CA LEU A 185 -8.81 -2.97 -20.45
C LEU A 185 -10.05 -3.25 -21.32
N ASN A 186 -9.84 -3.78 -22.52
CA ASN A 186 -10.90 -4.33 -23.38
C ASN A 186 -10.93 -5.86 -23.30
N ARG A 187 -11.61 -6.53 -24.24
CA ARG A 187 -11.77 -7.98 -24.28
C ARG A 187 -11.15 -8.60 -25.54
N ILE A 188 -10.13 -7.95 -26.11
CA ILE A 188 -9.49 -8.39 -27.36
C ILE A 188 -8.74 -9.69 -27.10
N LYS A 189 -9.08 -10.75 -27.83
CA LYS A 189 -8.49 -12.09 -27.65
C LYS A 189 -7.37 -12.43 -28.63
N THR A 190 -7.49 -11.93 -29.85
CA THR A 190 -6.56 -12.20 -30.96
C THR A 190 -6.57 -11.03 -31.94
N ILE A 191 -5.47 -10.88 -32.67
CA ILE A 191 -5.31 -9.96 -33.81
C ILE A 191 -4.66 -10.76 -34.93
N CYS A 192 -5.29 -10.81 -36.10
CA CYS A 192 -4.88 -11.67 -37.19
C CYS A 192 -5.28 -11.12 -38.57
N GLY A 193 -4.45 -11.36 -39.58
CA GLY A 193 -4.80 -11.10 -40.97
C GLY A 193 -5.20 -9.64 -41.21
N GLU A 194 -6.46 -9.43 -41.60
CA GLU A 194 -6.95 -8.12 -42.03
C GLU A 194 -7.33 -7.15 -40.91
N ASP A 195 -7.20 -7.57 -39.64
CA ASP A 195 -7.64 -6.80 -38.47
C ASP A 195 -7.02 -5.39 -38.37
N LEU A 196 -5.82 -5.17 -38.92
CA LEU A 196 -5.18 -3.85 -38.94
C LEU A 196 -5.02 -3.26 -40.36
N THR A 197 -5.61 -3.86 -41.39
CA THR A 197 -5.40 -3.46 -42.80
C THR A 197 -5.66 -1.96 -43.03
N HIS A 198 -6.71 -1.42 -42.42
CA HIS A 198 -7.09 -0.01 -42.59
C HIS A 198 -6.23 0.99 -41.77
N LEU A 199 -5.29 0.48 -40.97
CA LEU A 199 -4.20 1.26 -40.36
C LEU A 199 -2.92 1.22 -41.21
N GLY A 200 -2.93 0.56 -42.37
CA GLY A 200 -1.80 0.49 -43.29
C GLY A 200 -1.27 1.87 -43.71
N GLY A 201 0.05 2.00 -43.81
CA GLY A 201 0.76 3.25 -44.11
C GLY A 201 0.91 4.20 -42.92
N ARG A 202 0.49 3.81 -41.71
CA ARG A 202 0.56 4.66 -40.51
C ARG A 202 1.82 4.45 -39.68
N HIS A 203 2.20 5.54 -39.01
CA HIS A 203 3.18 5.54 -37.93
C HIS A 203 2.47 5.85 -36.61
N LEU A 204 2.30 4.84 -35.77
CA LEU A 204 1.70 4.98 -34.44
C LEU A 204 2.81 5.16 -33.40
N SER A 205 2.81 6.28 -32.67
CA SER A 205 3.66 6.45 -31.49
C SER A 205 3.32 5.44 -30.38
N LEU A 206 2.04 5.12 -30.22
CA LEU A 206 1.56 4.14 -29.24
C LEU A 206 0.37 3.34 -29.76
N LEU A 207 0.49 2.02 -29.71
CA LEU A 207 -0.62 1.07 -29.77
C LEU A 207 -0.68 0.32 -28.43
N ASP A 208 -1.65 0.68 -27.59
CA ASP A 208 -1.80 0.09 -26.24
C ASP A 208 -2.89 -0.99 -26.26
N LEU A 209 -2.45 -2.25 -26.21
CA LEU A 209 -3.27 -3.46 -26.10
C LEU A 209 -3.13 -4.12 -24.72
N SER A 210 -2.63 -3.38 -23.73
CA SER A 210 -2.39 -3.92 -22.40
C SER A 210 -3.70 -4.29 -21.68
N SER A 211 -3.64 -5.23 -20.74
CA SER A 211 -4.79 -5.66 -19.94
C SER A 211 -6.00 -6.11 -20.79
N ASN A 212 -5.75 -6.79 -21.91
CA ASN A 212 -6.77 -7.44 -22.74
C ASN A 212 -6.82 -8.96 -22.43
N LEU A 213 -7.33 -9.76 -23.36
CA LEU A 213 -7.42 -11.21 -23.25
C LEU A 213 -6.57 -11.94 -24.32
N LEU A 214 -5.47 -11.32 -24.77
CA LEU A 214 -4.58 -11.91 -25.77
C LEU A 214 -3.98 -13.22 -25.26
N SER A 215 -4.34 -14.33 -25.89
CA SER A 215 -3.99 -15.66 -25.38
C SER A 215 -3.54 -16.65 -26.45
N TYR A 216 -3.85 -16.47 -27.74
CA TYR A 216 -3.37 -17.35 -28.85
C TYR A 216 -3.27 -18.85 -28.48
N ARG A 217 -4.23 -19.39 -27.72
CA ARG A 217 -4.20 -20.77 -27.18
C ARG A 217 -4.76 -21.80 -28.15
N ASP A 218 -5.60 -21.36 -29.09
CA ASP A 218 -6.26 -22.23 -30.04
C ASP A 218 -5.26 -22.79 -31.09
N PRO A 219 -5.23 -24.13 -31.31
CA PRO A 219 -4.42 -24.76 -32.35
C PRO A 219 -4.71 -24.28 -33.78
N TRP A 220 -5.90 -23.72 -34.05
CA TRP A 220 -6.25 -23.22 -35.40
C TRP A 220 -5.29 -22.11 -35.88
N TYR A 221 -4.70 -21.35 -34.94
CA TYR A 221 -3.73 -20.29 -35.25
C TYR A 221 -2.34 -20.82 -35.66
N ASN A 222 -2.10 -22.13 -35.58
CA ASN A 222 -0.80 -22.72 -35.86
C ASN A 222 -0.49 -22.84 -37.36
N HIS A 223 -1.47 -22.65 -38.25
CA HIS A 223 -1.29 -22.87 -39.70
C HIS A 223 -1.77 -21.74 -40.65
N SER A 224 -2.53 -20.73 -40.19
CA SER A 224 -3.25 -19.84 -41.14
C SER A 224 -3.39 -18.37 -40.76
N CYS A 225 -2.62 -17.83 -39.80
CA CYS A 225 -2.73 -16.42 -39.40
C CYS A 225 -1.65 -15.53 -40.06
N PRO A 226 -1.99 -14.70 -41.08
CA PRO A 226 -1.05 -13.73 -41.63
C PRO A 226 -0.76 -12.60 -40.63
N SER A 227 0.45 -12.04 -40.68
CA SER A 227 0.84 -10.90 -39.85
C SER A 227 -0.07 -9.68 -40.09
N PRO A 228 -0.79 -9.18 -39.07
CA PRO A 228 -1.62 -8.00 -39.19
C PRO A 228 -0.80 -6.70 -39.19
N PHE A 229 0.48 -6.76 -38.79
CA PHE A 229 1.37 -5.61 -38.73
C PHE A 229 2.05 -5.29 -40.07
N ARG A 230 1.58 -5.90 -41.16
CA ARG A 230 2.06 -5.60 -42.51
C ARG A 230 1.74 -4.14 -42.84
N ASN A 231 2.76 -3.41 -43.26
CA ASN A 231 2.64 -2.01 -43.69
C ASN A 231 2.24 -1.02 -42.57
N ILE A 232 2.55 -1.31 -41.30
CA ILE A 232 2.35 -0.39 -40.17
C ILE A 232 3.67 -0.26 -39.41
N THR A 233 4.01 0.96 -39.00
CA THR A 233 5.13 1.21 -38.08
C THR A 233 4.57 1.61 -36.72
N VAL A 234 5.08 0.97 -35.66
CA VAL A 234 4.66 1.25 -34.28
C VAL A 234 5.89 1.57 -33.44
N GLU A 235 5.96 2.77 -32.89
CA GLU A 235 7.03 3.15 -31.97
C GLU A 235 6.91 2.36 -30.67
N THR A 236 5.77 2.40 -29.99
CA THR A 236 5.51 1.59 -28.78
C THR A 236 4.31 0.67 -28.94
N LEU A 237 4.55 -0.63 -28.83
CA LEU A 237 3.51 -1.66 -28.72
C LEU A 237 3.45 -2.17 -27.29
N ASP A 238 2.35 -1.89 -26.59
CA ASP A 238 2.13 -2.37 -25.23
C ASP A 238 1.16 -3.55 -25.22
N VAL A 239 1.65 -4.72 -24.85
CA VAL A 239 0.88 -5.97 -24.73
C VAL A 239 0.93 -6.53 -23.31
N SER A 240 1.26 -5.68 -22.33
CA SER A 240 1.38 -6.02 -20.91
C SER A 240 0.06 -6.55 -20.31
N SER A 241 0.14 -7.30 -19.21
CA SER A 241 -1.03 -7.77 -18.44
C SER A 241 -2.09 -8.56 -19.24
N ASN A 242 -1.70 -9.20 -20.33
CA ASN A 242 -2.53 -10.19 -21.03
C ASN A 242 -2.25 -11.60 -20.45
N PRO A 243 -3.15 -12.57 -20.63
CA PRO A 243 -3.02 -13.94 -20.10
C PRO A 243 -1.98 -14.80 -20.86
N TRP A 244 -0.75 -14.31 -20.96
CA TRP A 244 0.36 -14.94 -21.66
C TRP A 244 0.88 -16.20 -20.97
N ASP A 245 0.88 -17.32 -21.69
CA ASP A 245 1.78 -18.45 -21.45
C ASP A 245 2.89 -18.51 -22.53
N VAL A 246 3.97 -19.26 -22.28
CA VAL A 246 5.12 -19.32 -23.22
C VAL A 246 4.71 -19.72 -24.64
N GLY A 247 3.81 -20.70 -24.79
CA GLY A 247 3.34 -21.14 -26.10
C GLY A 247 2.51 -20.07 -26.82
N SER A 248 1.62 -19.38 -26.09
CA SER A 248 0.87 -18.25 -26.63
C SER A 248 1.74 -17.07 -27.06
N ALA A 249 2.76 -16.75 -26.25
CA ALA A 249 3.70 -15.69 -26.54
C ALA A 249 4.51 -16.05 -27.79
N GLU A 250 5.02 -17.28 -27.89
CA GLU A 250 5.72 -17.77 -29.08
C GLU A 250 4.86 -17.66 -30.35
N ARG A 251 3.59 -18.07 -30.28
CA ARG A 251 2.65 -17.94 -31.43
C ARG A 251 2.38 -16.49 -31.79
N PHE A 252 2.16 -15.61 -30.81
CA PHE A 252 1.97 -14.19 -31.04
C PHE A 252 3.19 -13.55 -31.71
N PHE A 253 4.41 -13.87 -31.24
CA PHE A 253 5.63 -13.33 -31.82
C PHE A 253 5.91 -13.86 -33.24
N LYS A 254 5.47 -15.09 -33.57
CA LYS A 254 5.46 -15.58 -34.96
C LYS A 254 4.49 -14.80 -35.83
N VAL A 255 3.30 -14.46 -35.33
CA VAL A 255 2.34 -13.60 -36.04
C VAL A 255 2.91 -12.19 -36.26
N MET A 256 3.71 -11.67 -35.32
CA MET A 256 4.39 -10.38 -35.46
C MET A 256 5.65 -10.40 -36.34
N ALA A 257 5.94 -11.50 -37.04
CA ALA A 257 7.14 -11.59 -37.87
C ALA A 257 7.17 -10.48 -38.94
N GLY A 258 8.27 -9.73 -38.98
CA GLY A 258 8.48 -8.61 -39.90
C GLY A 258 7.85 -7.29 -39.49
N ALA A 259 7.23 -7.21 -38.30
CA ALA A 259 6.64 -5.98 -37.79
C ALA A 259 7.72 -4.90 -37.49
N GLN A 260 7.43 -3.65 -37.85
CA GLN A 260 8.29 -2.51 -37.54
C GLN A 260 7.92 -1.90 -36.18
N VAL A 261 8.26 -2.60 -35.10
CA VAL A 261 7.98 -2.19 -33.71
C VAL A 261 9.27 -1.77 -33.01
N TRP A 262 9.41 -0.53 -32.54
CA TRP A 262 10.66 -0.06 -31.90
C TRP A 262 10.75 -0.44 -30.41
N HIS A 263 9.68 -0.23 -29.65
CA HIS A 263 9.59 -0.50 -28.21
C HIS A 263 8.45 -1.49 -27.96
N LEU A 264 8.80 -2.66 -27.45
CA LEU A 264 7.84 -3.71 -27.09
C LEU A 264 7.74 -3.82 -25.57
N LYS A 265 6.52 -3.74 -25.02
CA LYS A 265 6.26 -3.92 -23.59
C LYS A 265 5.39 -5.15 -23.35
N LEU A 266 5.84 -6.01 -22.43
CA LEU A 266 5.20 -7.26 -22.04
C LEU A 266 5.25 -7.41 -20.50
N GLN A 267 4.96 -6.33 -19.78
CA GLN A 267 5.05 -6.30 -18.32
C GLN A 267 3.90 -7.07 -17.65
N HIS A 268 4.08 -7.46 -16.39
CA HIS A 268 3.01 -8.07 -15.57
C HIS A 268 2.40 -9.36 -16.18
N SER A 269 3.21 -10.12 -16.91
CA SER A 269 2.80 -11.31 -17.68
C SER A 269 3.07 -12.59 -16.90
N GLY A 270 2.34 -12.78 -15.79
CA GLY A 270 2.70 -13.75 -14.74
C GLY A 270 2.64 -15.25 -15.10
N ALA A 271 2.13 -15.63 -16.28
CA ALA A 271 2.14 -17.01 -16.75
C ALA A 271 3.30 -17.34 -17.74
N ILE A 272 4.26 -16.42 -17.90
CA ILE A 272 5.55 -16.69 -18.56
C ILE A 272 6.61 -17.16 -17.54
N GLY A 273 6.44 -16.79 -16.26
CA GLY A 273 7.30 -17.19 -15.15
C GLY A 273 6.69 -18.25 -14.25
N ARG A 274 7.51 -18.94 -13.44
CA ARG A 274 7.03 -19.92 -12.44
C ARG A 274 6.60 -19.18 -11.18
N GLY A 275 5.30 -18.98 -10.99
CA GLY A 275 4.70 -18.35 -9.79
C GLY A 275 3.85 -19.31 -8.95
N PHE A 276 3.37 -18.84 -7.79
CA PHE A 276 2.44 -19.59 -6.93
C PHE A 276 1.14 -19.89 -7.70
N GLY A 277 0.91 -21.18 -8.02
CA GLY A 277 -0.23 -21.64 -8.80
C GLY A 277 0.11 -22.16 -10.21
N PHE A 278 1.35 -21.98 -10.67
CA PHE A 278 1.78 -22.39 -12.01
C PHE A 278 3.13 -23.11 -11.99
N ASN A 279 3.19 -24.29 -11.36
CA ASN A 279 4.42 -25.08 -11.22
C ASN A 279 4.86 -25.82 -12.51
N ASN A 280 3.99 -25.86 -13.53
CA ASN A 280 4.21 -26.62 -14.77
C ASN A 280 4.54 -25.76 -16.00
N LEU A 281 4.91 -24.50 -15.81
CA LEU A 281 5.24 -23.63 -16.95
C LEU A 281 6.67 -23.91 -17.45
N GLN A 282 6.74 -24.17 -18.77
CA GLN A 282 7.97 -24.24 -19.55
C GLN A 282 8.72 -22.91 -19.39
N GLY A 283 10.03 -22.94 -19.13
CA GLY A 283 10.84 -21.72 -19.12
C GLY A 283 10.96 -21.12 -20.52
N LEU A 284 11.33 -19.85 -20.60
CA LEU A 284 11.66 -19.22 -21.88
C LEU A 284 12.79 -20.00 -22.58
N SER A 285 12.68 -20.15 -23.89
CA SER A 285 13.65 -20.81 -24.76
C SER A 285 14.06 -19.90 -25.91
N ALA A 286 15.10 -20.28 -26.63
CA ALA A 286 15.50 -19.59 -27.86
C ALA A 286 14.37 -19.52 -28.92
N SER A 287 13.40 -20.45 -28.89
CA SER A 287 12.26 -20.45 -29.82
C SER A 287 11.23 -19.36 -29.50
N THR A 288 11.10 -18.94 -28.23
CA THR A 288 10.01 -18.06 -27.78
C THR A 288 9.98 -16.73 -28.53
N PHE A 289 11.13 -16.11 -28.79
CA PHE A 289 11.24 -14.82 -29.50
C PHE A 289 11.74 -14.96 -30.95
N SER A 290 11.87 -16.18 -31.48
CA SER A 290 12.41 -16.42 -32.83
C SER A 290 11.62 -15.71 -33.94
N GLY A 291 10.31 -15.54 -33.76
CA GLY A 291 9.43 -14.80 -34.68
C GLY A 291 9.78 -13.31 -34.82
N LEU A 292 10.52 -12.74 -33.86
CA LEU A 292 10.95 -11.34 -33.88
C LEU A 292 12.29 -11.10 -34.60
N SER A 293 12.93 -12.15 -35.13
CA SER A 293 14.24 -12.05 -35.77
C SER A 293 14.29 -11.11 -36.98
N ARG A 294 13.16 -10.94 -37.67
CA ARG A 294 12.99 -10.01 -38.81
C ARG A 294 12.29 -8.70 -38.41
N SER A 295 12.01 -8.52 -37.13
CA SER A 295 11.30 -7.36 -36.58
C SER A 295 12.29 -6.37 -35.98
N ARG A 296 12.03 -5.07 -36.11
CA ARG A 296 12.99 -4.00 -35.71
C ARG A 296 12.83 -3.57 -34.24
N VAL A 297 12.87 -4.53 -33.31
CA VAL A 297 12.70 -4.27 -31.87
C VAL A 297 13.99 -3.72 -31.26
N LEU A 298 13.98 -2.44 -30.91
CA LEU A 298 15.11 -1.72 -30.31
C LEU A 298 15.08 -1.76 -28.78
N SER A 299 13.90 -1.84 -28.18
CA SER A 299 13.75 -2.00 -26.73
C SER A 299 12.69 -3.02 -26.39
N PHE A 300 12.99 -3.86 -25.40
CA PHE A 300 12.08 -4.88 -24.93
C PHE A 300 11.99 -4.85 -23.40
N ASP A 301 10.78 -4.71 -22.88
CA ASP A 301 10.49 -4.66 -21.46
C ASP A 301 9.61 -5.83 -21.03
N MET A 302 10.18 -6.74 -20.25
CA MET A 302 9.50 -7.88 -19.62
C MET A 302 9.55 -7.78 -18.08
N SER A 303 9.50 -6.58 -17.54
CA SER A 303 9.51 -6.35 -16.09
C SER A 303 8.24 -6.90 -15.43
N HIS A 304 8.30 -7.29 -14.15
CA HIS A 304 7.16 -7.86 -13.42
C HIS A 304 6.56 -9.15 -14.02
N GLY A 305 7.35 -9.94 -14.75
CA GLY A 305 6.93 -11.19 -15.42
C GLY A 305 7.10 -12.48 -14.61
N PHE A 306 7.53 -12.40 -13.35
CA PHE A 306 7.83 -13.54 -12.48
C PHE A 306 8.87 -14.52 -13.06
N LEU A 307 9.74 -14.06 -13.97
CA LEU A 307 10.79 -14.88 -14.57
C LEU A 307 11.75 -15.38 -13.49
N SER A 308 12.05 -16.68 -13.48
CA SER A 308 12.89 -17.29 -12.44
C SER A 308 14.29 -17.66 -12.93
N LYS A 309 14.42 -18.09 -14.18
CA LYS A 309 15.69 -18.49 -14.82
C LYS A 309 15.76 -17.98 -16.25
N LEU A 310 16.96 -17.62 -16.70
CA LEU A 310 17.24 -17.31 -18.11
C LEU A 310 18.07 -18.44 -18.73
N GLY A 311 17.46 -19.14 -19.69
CA GLY A 311 18.11 -20.21 -20.46
C GLY A 311 19.07 -19.68 -21.53
N PRO A 312 19.85 -20.57 -22.18
CA PRO A 312 20.79 -20.19 -23.22
C PRO A 312 20.07 -19.60 -24.44
N LEU A 313 20.70 -18.59 -25.07
CA LEU A 313 20.26 -17.98 -26.34
C LEU A 313 18.80 -17.45 -26.32
N VAL A 314 18.23 -17.21 -25.14
CA VAL A 314 16.80 -16.88 -25.00
C VAL A 314 16.44 -15.61 -25.77
N PHE A 315 17.33 -14.62 -25.83
CA PHE A 315 17.10 -13.37 -26.57
C PHE A 315 17.74 -13.33 -27.96
N SER A 316 18.23 -14.45 -28.49
CA SER A 316 18.90 -14.50 -29.80
C SER A 316 18.00 -14.10 -30.98
N GLY A 317 16.68 -14.19 -30.82
CA GLY A 317 15.68 -13.71 -31.79
C GLY A 317 15.53 -12.18 -31.87
N LEU A 318 16.33 -11.41 -31.12
CA LEU A 318 16.28 -9.94 -31.04
C LEU A 318 17.65 -9.29 -31.33
N PRO A 319 18.20 -9.45 -32.55
CA PRO A 319 19.58 -9.03 -32.85
C PRO A 319 19.80 -7.50 -32.78
N GLU A 320 18.77 -6.70 -33.10
CA GLU A 320 18.81 -5.23 -33.11
C GLU A 320 18.56 -4.58 -31.74
N LEU A 321 18.43 -5.37 -30.68
CA LEU A 321 18.01 -4.90 -29.37
C LEU A 321 19.08 -4.01 -28.72
N ARG A 322 18.68 -2.79 -28.35
CA ARG A 322 19.52 -1.78 -27.67
C ARG A 322 19.23 -1.66 -26.19
N ALA A 323 18.00 -1.93 -25.76
CA ALA A 323 17.61 -1.83 -24.35
C ALA A 323 16.73 -3.01 -23.91
N LEU A 324 17.21 -3.78 -22.94
CA LEU A 324 16.49 -4.91 -22.35
C LEU A 324 16.17 -4.61 -20.88
N ARG A 325 14.89 -4.63 -20.53
CA ARG A 325 14.41 -4.43 -19.14
C ARG A 325 13.77 -5.71 -18.62
N LEU A 326 14.33 -6.22 -17.54
CA LEU A 326 13.91 -7.44 -16.83
C LEU A 326 13.71 -7.15 -15.34
N ALA A 327 13.40 -5.91 -14.99
CA ALA A 327 13.31 -5.47 -13.61
C ALA A 327 12.14 -6.14 -12.86
N SER A 328 12.24 -6.25 -11.54
CA SER A 328 11.16 -6.76 -10.67
C SER A 328 10.65 -8.16 -11.08
N ASN A 329 11.57 -9.05 -11.45
CA ASN A 329 11.29 -10.46 -11.69
C ASN A 329 11.77 -11.30 -10.48
N GLN A 330 11.92 -12.62 -10.64
CA GLN A 330 12.43 -13.54 -9.61
C GLN A 330 13.70 -14.26 -10.10
N ILE A 331 14.49 -13.59 -10.96
CA ILE A 331 15.62 -14.21 -11.63
C ILE A 331 16.71 -14.48 -10.60
N HIS A 332 17.00 -15.75 -10.37
CA HIS A 332 18.08 -16.22 -9.50
C HIS A 332 19.17 -16.97 -10.27
N GLU A 333 18.90 -17.36 -11.51
CA GLU A 333 19.87 -18.10 -12.35
C GLU A 333 19.87 -17.53 -13.77
N ILE A 334 21.07 -17.19 -14.26
CA ILE A 334 21.32 -16.73 -15.62
C ILE A 334 22.38 -17.64 -16.24
N CYS A 335 22.02 -18.35 -17.30
CA CYS A 335 22.97 -19.11 -18.10
C CYS A 335 23.99 -18.17 -18.78
N GLY A 336 25.26 -18.56 -18.90
CA GLY A 336 26.30 -17.67 -19.44
C GLY A 336 26.07 -17.22 -20.90
N GLU A 337 25.32 -18.03 -21.67
CA GLU A 337 24.92 -17.73 -23.05
C GLU A 337 23.51 -17.12 -23.16
N ALA A 338 22.88 -16.74 -22.04
CA ALA A 338 21.52 -16.21 -22.06
C ALA A 338 21.38 -14.93 -22.91
N PHE A 339 22.41 -14.08 -22.92
CA PHE A 339 22.46 -12.83 -23.67
C PHE A 339 23.21 -12.94 -25.01
N ALA A 340 23.62 -14.14 -25.41
CA ALA A 340 24.30 -14.33 -26.69
C ALA A 340 23.37 -13.96 -27.86
N GLY A 341 23.92 -13.22 -28.82
CA GLY A 341 23.17 -12.66 -29.96
C GLY A 341 22.83 -11.16 -29.83
N LEU A 342 22.96 -10.56 -28.63
CA LEU A 342 22.62 -9.16 -28.39
C LEU A 342 23.77 -8.18 -28.72
N GLN A 343 24.17 -8.10 -30.00
CA GLN A 343 25.36 -7.35 -30.43
C GLN A 343 25.22 -5.82 -30.35
N HIS A 344 24.00 -5.30 -30.21
CA HIS A 344 23.72 -3.86 -30.16
C HIS A 344 23.22 -3.36 -28.80
N LEU A 345 23.31 -4.19 -27.74
CA LEU A 345 22.75 -3.87 -26.43
C LEU A 345 23.55 -2.76 -25.72
N TRP A 346 22.89 -1.65 -25.38
CA TRP A 346 23.45 -0.51 -24.65
C TRP A 346 22.92 -0.41 -23.22
N THR A 347 21.70 -0.88 -22.95
CA THR A 347 21.08 -0.82 -21.62
C THR A 347 20.55 -2.18 -21.20
N LEU A 348 20.97 -2.65 -20.03
CA LEU A 348 20.45 -3.85 -19.38
C LEU A 348 19.97 -3.52 -17.97
N ASP A 349 18.69 -3.71 -17.71
CA ASP A 349 18.10 -3.56 -16.39
C ASP A 349 17.67 -4.92 -15.82
N LEU A 350 18.36 -5.34 -14.76
CA LEU A 350 18.12 -6.55 -13.98
C LEU A 350 17.75 -6.21 -12.53
N SER A 351 17.36 -4.97 -12.23
CA SER A 351 17.05 -4.53 -10.86
C SER A 351 15.87 -5.28 -10.24
N HIS A 352 15.84 -5.36 -8.91
CA HIS A 352 14.76 -6.03 -8.16
C HIS A 352 14.57 -7.51 -8.58
N ASN A 353 15.68 -8.25 -8.67
CA ASN A 353 15.68 -9.70 -8.90
C ASN A 353 16.36 -10.42 -7.71
N LEU A 354 16.71 -11.70 -7.85
CA LEU A 354 17.20 -12.56 -6.76
C LEU A 354 18.56 -13.21 -7.09
N LEU A 355 19.45 -12.47 -7.75
CA LEU A 355 20.70 -13.04 -8.29
C LEU A 355 21.63 -13.60 -7.19
N GLY A 356 21.71 -12.95 -6.03
CA GLY A 356 22.48 -13.42 -4.87
C GLY A 356 24.01 -13.31 -5.02
N GLU A 357 24.58 -13.81 -6.12
CA GLU A 357 26.00 -13.71 -6.45
C GLU A 357 26.19 -13.51 -7.96
N LEU A 358 27.27 -12.81 -8.34
CA LEU A 358 27.64 -12.62 -9.74
C LEU A 358 28.93 -13.38 -10.07
N ASN A 359 28.84 -14.35 -10.98
CA ASN A 359 29.98 -15.15 -11.43
C ASN A 359 30.51 -14.68 -12.79
N THR A 360 31.69 -15.20 -13.18
CA THR A 360 32.36 -14.80 -14.44
C THR A 360 31.63 -15.21 -15.71
N LYS A 361 30.74 -16.20 -15.65
CA LYS A 361 29.98 -16.66 -16.81
C LYS A 361 28.72 -15.83 -17.04
N THR A 362 28.09 -15.30 -15.98
CA THR A 362 26.77 -14.64 -16.03
C THR A 362 26.66 -13.54 -17.07
N LEU A 363 27.68 -12.68 -17.21
CA LEU A 363 27.68 -11.54 -18.14
C LEU A 363 28.71 -11.69 -19.27
N GLN A 364 29.34 -12.86 -19.40
CA GLN A 364 30.44 -13.07 -20.34
C GLN A 364 30.03 -12.76 -21.79
N SER A 365 28.83 -13.20 -22.19
CA SER A 365 28.27 -12.98 -23.52
C SER A 365 28.03 -11.51 -23.88
N LEU A 366 27.99 -10.61 -22.89
CA LEU A 366 27.83 -9.16 -23.11
C LEU A 366 29.15 -8.45 -23.40
N SER A 367 30.30 -9.14 -23.33
CA SER A 367 31.61 -8.53 -23.60
C SER A 367 31.79 -8.08 -25.05
N SER A 368 31.00 -8.66 -25.98
CA SER A 368 30.94 -8.24 -27.38
C SER A 368 29.91 -7.14 -27.64
N SER A 369 29.06 -6.83 -26.65
CA SER A 369 28.02 -5.81 -26.77
C SER A 369 28.57 -4.43 -26.35
N PRO A 370 28.15 -3.32 -27.01
CA PRO A 370 28.49 -1.95 -26.63
C PRO A 370 27.70 -1.48 -25.40
N LEU A 371 27.67 -2.27 -24.32
CA LEU A 371 26.86 -2.02 -23.13
C LEU A 371 27.33 -0.73 -22.44
N LEU A 372 26.41 0.22 -22.24
CA LEU A 372 26.67 1.50 -21.59
C LEU A 372 26.13 1.53 -20.16
N HIS A 373 24.94 0.99 -19.93
CA HIS A 373 24.23 1.05 -18.64
C HIS A 373 23.84 -0.35 -18.15
N LEU A 374 24.28 -0.68 -16.94
CA LEU A 374 23.94 -1.94 -16.26
C LEU A 374 23.32 -1.63 -14.89
N ASN A 375 22.07 -2.02 -14.71
CA ASN A 375 21.34 -1.85 -13.45
C ASN A 375 21.12 -3.20 -12.76
N LEU A 376 21.74 -3.36 -11.59
CA LEU A 376 21.70 -4.55 -10.72
C LEU A 376 21.20 -4.19 -9.30
N LYS A 377 20.52 -3.05 -9.15
CA LYS A 377 19.96 -2.60 -7.86
C LYS A 377 19.04 -3.65 -7.24
N SER A 378 19.03 -3.80 -5.92
CA SER A 378 18.07 -4.66 -5.19
C SER A 378 18.07 -6.12 -5.67
N ASN A 379 19.24 -6.75 -5.76
CA ASN A 379 19.42 -8.14 -6.20
C ASN A 379 19.93 -9.10 -5.12
N HIS A 380 20.04 -8.60 -3.88
CA HIS A 380 20.65 -9.31 -2.76
C HIS A 380 22.08 -9.81 -3.05
N ILE A 381 22.83 -9.13 -3.92
CA ILE A 381 24.18 -9.54 -4.32
C ILE A 381 25.12 -9.41 -3.12
N GLY A 382 25.60 -10.53 -2.59
CA GLY A 382 26.54 -10.59 -1.47
C GLY A 382 28.01 -10.53 -1.90
N ALA A 383 28.32 -11.14 -3.04
CA ALA A 383 29.65 -11.19 -3.62
C ALA A 383 29.61 -11.09 -5.15
N ILE A 384 30.61 -10.40 -5.69
CA ILE A 384 30.93 -10.37 -7.12
C ILE A 384 32.28 -11.05 -7.27
N GLN A 385 32.34 -12.14 -8.06
CA GLN A 385 33.59 -12.86 -8.29
C GLN A 385 34.63 -11.97 -8.98
N HIS A 386 35.91 -12.24 -8.73
CA HIS A 386 37.00 -11.56 -9.41
C HIS A 386 36.83 -11.70 -10.93
N ASN A 387 36.99 -10.60 -11.66
CA ASN A 387 36.79 -10.52 -13.12
C ASN A 387 35.38 -10.79 -13.65
N ALA A 388 34.34 -10.88 -12.80
CA ALA A 388 32.97 -11.10 -13.28
C ALA A 388 32.40 -9.95 -14.15
N LEU A 389 32.98 -8.76 -14.03
CA LEU A 389 32.65 -7.58 -14.84
C LEU A 389 33.75 -7.26 -15.88
N GLU A 390 34.80 -8.09 -15.94
CA GLU A 390 35.87 -7.91 -16.92
C GLU A 390 35.34 -8.15 -18.33
N GLY A 391 35.71 -7.29 -19.28
CA GLY A 391 35.22 -7.35 -20.67
C GLY A 391 34.14 -6.31 -20.99
N LEU A 392 33.45 -5.73 -19.99
CA LEU A 392 32.46 -4.66 -20.18
C LEU A 392 33.11 -3.29 -20.42
N ARG A 393 33.93 -3.18 -21.48
CA ARG A 393 34.85 -2.05 -21.73
C ARG A 393 34.15 -0.72 -21.98
N THR A 394 32.92 -0.75 -22.47
CA THR A 394 32.13 0.44 -22.82
C THR A 394 31.22 0.91 -21.69
N LEU A 395 31.15 0.19 -20.57
CA LEU A 395 30.20 0.44 -19.50
C LEU A 395 30.46 1.80 -18.84
N ARG A 396 29.50 2.70 -18.92
CA ARG A 396 29.55 4.06 -18.35
C ARG A 396 28.83 4.17 -17.01
N MET A 397 27.75 3.42 -16.81
CA MET A 397 26.97 3.44 -15.58
C MET A 397 26.77 2.03 -15.04
N LEU A 398 27.15 1.85 -13.77
CA LEU A 398 26.91 0.61 -13.01
C LEU A 398 26.13 0.94 -11.73
N ASN A 399 24.92 0.39 -11.61
CA ASN A 399 24.10 0.50 -10.42
C ASN A 399 24.05 -0.81 -9.64
N LEU A 400 24.60 -0.80 -8.43
CA LEU A 400 24.64 -1.91 -7.47
C LEU A 400 24.03 -1.50 -6.12
N GLN A 401 23.23 -0.45 -6.09
CA GLN A 401 22.57 0.04 -4.87
C GLN A 401 21.66 -1.02 -4.24
N ASP A 402 21.46 -0.96 -2.92
CA ASP A 402 20.54 -1.85 -2.17
C ASP A 402 20.87 -3.33 -2.39
N ASN A 403 22.13 -3.70 -2.19
CA ASN A 403 22.61 -5.08 -2.25
C ASN A 403 23.25 -5.48 -0.90
N ALA A 404 23.87 -6.64 -0.86
CA ALA A 404 24.51 -7.18 0.34
C ALA A 404 26.05 -7.13 0.26
N LEU A 405 26.62 -6.30 -0.63
CA LEU A 405 28.06 -6.26 -0.89
C LEU A 405 28.83 -5.87 0.37
N SER A 406 29.77 -6.71 0.79
CA SER A 406 30.61 -6.47 1.96
C SER A 406 32.00 -5.92 1.63
N ARG A 407 32.42 -6.07 0.37
CA ARG A 407 33.72 -5.65 -0.17
C ARG A 407 33.51 -4.85 -1.45
N MET A 408 34.47 -4.00 -1.79
CA MET A 408 34.48 -3.35 -3.10
C MET A 408 34.66 -4.37 -4.23
N LEU A 409 34.13 -4.03 -5.40
CA LEU A 409 34.35 -4.80 -6.62
C LEU A 409 35.80 -4.64 -7.13
N SER A 410 36.34 -5.74 -7.64
CA SER A 410 37.66 -5.81 -8.27
C SER A 410 37.54 -5.95 -9.79
N GLY A 411 38.39 -5.27 -10.55
CA GLY A 411 38.44 -5.37 -12.02
C GLY A 411 38.74 -4.02 -12.65
N ARG A 412 38.74 -3.96 -13.99
CA ARG A 412 38.98 -2.74 -14.77
C ARG A 412 37.79 -2.45 -15.68
N LEU A 413 37.14 -1.30 -15.46
CA LEU A 413 36.02 -0.78 -16.24
C LEU A 413 36.40 0.59 -16.82
N PRO A 414 37.18 0.64 -17.92
CA PRO A 414 37.91 1.84 -18.33
C PRO A 414 37.02 3.02 -18.75
N ALA A 415 35.78 2.77 -19.19
CA ALA A 415 34.82 3.80 -19.57
C ALA A 415 33.84 4.19 -18.45
N LEU A 416 33.97 3.64 -17.24
CA LEU A 416 32.98 3.84 -16.18
C LEU A 416 33.03 5.28 -15.65
N GLU A 417 31.89 5.96 -15.76
CA GLU A 417 31.68 7.35 -15.36
C GLU A 417 30.86 7.47 -14.07
N ARG A 418 29.87 6.59 -13.87
CA ARG A 418 28.96 6.63 -12.70
C ARG A 418 28.86 5.27 -12.03
N LEU A 419 29.15 5.24 -10.73
CA LEU A 419 29.08 4.04 -9.89
C LEU A 419 28.18 4.29 -8.68
N LEU A 420 27.10 3.51 -8.57
CA LEU A 420 26.15 3.59 -7.46
C LEU A 420 26.28 2.35 -6.58
N LEU A 421 26.73 2.53 -5.35
CA LEU A 421 26.97 1.48 -4.36
C LEU A 421 26.28 1.76 -3.02
N GLY A 422 25.35 2.73 -2.99
CA GLY A 422 24.62 3.07 -1.77
C GLY A 422 23.83 1.88 -1.19
N GLN A 423 23.50 1.94 0.11
CA GLN A 423 22.70 0.90 0.80
C GLN A 423 23.31 -0.51 0.67
N ASN A 424 24.61 -0.65 0.94
CA ASN A 424 25.32 -1.93 0.96
C ASN A 424 25.95 -2.19 2.35
N ARG A 425 26.90 -3.13 2.44
CA ARG A 425 27.61 -3.50 3.68
C ARG A 425 29.12 -3.25 3.58
N ILE A 426 29.54 -2.37 2.68
CA ILE A 426 30.95 -2.12 2.35
C ILE A 426 31.63 -1.44 3.54
N LYS A 427 32.80 -1.95 3.93
CA LYS A 427 33.57 -1.45 5.08
C LYS A 427 34.81 -0.64 4.69
N ASP A 428 35.46 -1.03 3.60
CA ASP A 428 36.67 -0.43 3.08
C ASP A 428 36.53 -0.22 1.56
N THR A 429 37.32 0.70 1.02
CA THR A 429 37.25 1.13 -0.38
C THR A 429 38.40 0.59 -1.22
N TRP A 430 39.11 -0.42 -0.72
CA TRP A 430 40.36 -0.87 -1.33
C TRP A 430 40.14 -1.35 -2.77
N GLY A 431 40.96 -0.85 -3.69
CA GLY A 431 40.92 -1.25 -5.10
C GLY A 431 40.01 -0.41 -5.99
N ILE A 432 39.22 0.51 -5.43
CA ILE A 432 38.38 1.43 -6.25
C ILE A 432 39.23 2.32 -7.15
N GLY A 433 40.43 2.71 -6.71
CA GLY A 433 41.36 3.51 -7.50
C GLY A 433 41.88 2.80 -8.76
N LYS A 434 41.70 1.48 -8.88
CA LYS A 434 42.08 0.69 -10.06
C LYS A 434 40.91 0.43 -11.00
N LEU A 435 39.68 0.78 -10.60
CA LEU A 435 38.47 0.41 -11.31
C LEU A 435 38.28 1.22 -12.60
N SER A 436 38.34 2.55 -12.50
CA SER A 436 38.17 3.47 -13.63
C SER A 436 38.78 4.83 -13.33
N THR A 437 39.55 5.38 -14.26
CA THR A 437 40.10 6.75 -14.16
C THR A 437 39.12 7.82 -14.61
N ASN A 438 38.05 7.43 -15.32
CA ASN A 438 37.01 8.31 -15.86
C ASN A 438 35.82 8.49 -14.90
N LEU A 439 35.88 7.95 -13.68
CA LEU A 439 34.79 8.00 -12.73
C LEU A 439 34.52 9.44 -12.29
N THR A 440 33.32 9.95 -12.58
CA THR A 440 32.88 11.32 -12.23
C THR A 440 31.87 11.34 -11.09
N PHE A 441 31.11 10.26 -10.91
CA PHE A 441 30.05 10.14 -9.90
C PHE A 441 30.22 8.85 -9.10
N LEU A 442 30.35 8.98 -7.78
CA LEU A 442 30.46 7.86 -6.86
C LEU A 442 29.50 8.03 -5.69
N ASP A 443 28.55 7.11 -5.57
CA ASP A 443 27.64 7.03 -4.42
C ASP A 443 27.97 5.82 -3.56
N LEU A 444 28.34 6.08 -2.31
CA LEU A 444 28.71 5.10 -1.30
C LEU A 444 27.89 5.32 0.00
N SER A 445 26.74 5.99 -0.07
CA SER A 445 25.92 6.28 1.11
C SER A 445 25.34 5.02 1.77
N SER A 446 24.93 5.11 3.03
CA SER A 446 24.25 4.00 3.73
C SER A 446 25.06 2.69 3.67
N ASN A 447 26.37 2.76 3.93
CA ASN A 447 27.29 1.63 3.98
C ASN A 447 27.82 1.44 5.41
N ARG A 448 28.96 0.74 5.60
CA ARG A 448 29.55 0.46 6.91
C ARG A 448 31.00 0.97 7.01
N MET A 449 31.33 2.02 6.26
CA MET A 449 32.68 2.59 6.27
C MET A 449 32.99 3.27 7.60
N GLN A 450 34.21 3.09 8.10
CA GLN A 450 34.66 3.62 9.40
C GLN A 450 35.84 4.58 9.31
N ASP A 451 36.71 4.40 8.31
CA ASP A 451 37.96 5.16 8.17
C ASP A 451 37.88 6.15 7.00
N LEU A 452 37.97 7.45 7.33
CA LEU A 452 37.92 8.53 6.35
C LEU A 452 39.17 8.53 5.47
N ARG A 453 40.37 8.37 6.08
CA ARG A 453 41.64 8.49 5.35
C ARG A 453 41.84 7.35 4.35
N GLY A 454 41.37 6.15 4.69
CA GLY A 454 41.41 4.98 3.82
C GLY A 454 40.82 5.25 2.42
N LEU A 455 39.69 5.94 2.32
CA LEU A 455 39.09 6.32 1.04
C LEU A 455 39.86 7.43 0.32
N TRP A 456 40.31 8.46 1.04
CA TRP A 456 41.07 9.57 0.45
C TRP A 456 42.34 9.09 -0.25
N ASN A 457 42.97 8.04 0.28
CA ASN A 457 44.14 7.41 -0.33
C ASN A 457 43.86 6.81 -1.71
N GLU A 458 42.65 6.28 -1.91
CA GLU A 458 42.18 5.66 -3.16
C GLU A 458 41.70 6.70 -4.19
N LEU A 459 41.29 7.90 -3.76
CA LEU A 459 40.84 8.97 -4.65
C LEU A 459 41.90 9.38 -5.70
N ARG A 460 43.19 9.14 -5.43
CA ARG A 460 44.27 9.33 -6.41
C ARG A 460 44.11 8.52 -7.69
N GLY A 461 43.47 7.35 -7.59
CA GLY A 461 43.18 6.51 -8.75
C GLY A 461 41.97 6.95 -9.56
N ILE A 462 41.17 7.89 -9.05
CA ILE A 462 39.94 8.40 -9.69
C ILE A 462 39.96 9.95 -9.81
N PRO A 463 40.93 10.52 -10.55
CA PRO A 463 41.17 11.97 -10.57
C PRO A 463 40.04 12.79 -11.20
N ALA A 464 39.15 12.18 -11.98
CA ALA A 464 38.03 12.84 -12.63
C ALA A 464 36.79 13.03 -11.74
N LEU A 465 36.83 12.58 -10.48
CA LEU A 465 35.66 12.54 -9.60
C LEU A 465 35.12 13.95 -9.29
N GLN A 466 33.82 14.15 -9.51
CA GLN A 466 33.12 15.43 -9.29
C GLN A 466 32.07 15.34 -8.18
N PHE A 467 31.42 14.19 -8.03
CA PHE A 467 30.40 13.96 -7.01
C PHE A 467 30.77 12.74 -6.16
N LEU A 468 30.81 12.94 -4.84
CA LEU A 468 31.08 11.89 -3.86
C LEU A 468 30.06 11.95 -2.73
N ASN A 469 29.30 10.88 -2.55
CA ASN A 469 28.36 10.73 -1.45
C ASN A 469 28.81 9.62 -0.48
N LEU A 470 29.04 10.00 0.77
CA LEU A 470 29.45 9.14 1.88
C LEU A 470 28.50 9.26 3.07
N SER A 471 27.31 9.83 2.84
CA SER A 471 26.32 10.02 3.90
C SER A 471 25.87 8.72 4.53
N ASP A 472 25.40 8.77 5.79
CA ASP A 472 24.84 7.62 6.51
C ASP A 472 25.82 6.43 6.57
N ASN A 473 27.05 6.69 6.99
CA ASN A 473 28.07 5.67 7.23
C ASN A 473 28.46 5.65 8.72
N LEU A 474 29.52 4.92 9.07
CA LEU A 474 30.02 4.81 10.45
C LEU A 474 31.39 5.49 10.60
N ILE A 475 31.66 6.53 9.79
CA ILE A 475 32.97 7.17 9.72
C ILE A 475 33.25 7.84 11.06
N SER A 476 34.27 7.33 11.75
CA SER A 476 34.63 7.69 13.13
C SER A 476 36.13 7.61 13.39
N ARG A 477 36.93 7.14 12.42
CA ARG A 477 38.38 6.98 12.52
C ARG A 477 39.08 7.67 11.37
N CYS A 478 40.29 8.10 11.64
CA CYS A 478 41.23 8.60 10.65
C CYS A 478 42.54 7.83 10.83
N SER A 479 42.83 6.89 9.95
CA SER A 479 44.10 6.15 10.03
C SER A 479 45.27 7.03 9.56
N GLU A 480 46.24 7.26 10.45
CA GLU A 480 47.53 7.85 10.07
C GLU A 480 48.42 6.78 9.47
N ARG A 481 48.41 6.65 8.14
CA ARG A 481 49.50 5.97 7.45
C ARG A 481 50.51 7.02 7.03
N GLN A 482 51.71 6.94 7.61
CA GLN A 482 52.82 7.91 7.58
C GLN A 482 53.39 8.27 6.20
N ASP A 483 52.84 7.76 5.10
CA ASP A 483 53.25 8.19 3.77
C ASP A 483 52.09 8.08 2.80
N ARG A 484 51.52 9.24 2.44
CA ARG A 484 51.18 9.65 1.06
C ARG A 484 50.09 10.74 1.06
N ALA A 485 50.51 11.91 0.61
CA ALA A 485 49.75 13.14 0.46
C ALA A 485 48.36 13.01 -0.20
N ILE A 486 47.45 13.88 0.27
CA ILE A 486 46.14 14.25 -0.28
C ILE A 486 46.19 14.37 -1.83
N PRO A 487 45.13 14.00 -2.57
CA PRO A 487 45.09 14.17 -4.02
C PRO A 487 45.34 15.64 -4.43
N LYS A 488 46.53 15.91 -4.96
CA LYS A 488 46.88 17.21 -5.55
C LYS A 488 46.02 17.42 -6.80
N ARG A 489 45.21 18.50 -6.84
CA ARG A 489 44.31 18.91 -7.96
C ARG A 489 43.02 18.08 -8.14
N SER A 490 42.23 17.95 -7.08
CA SER A 490 40.91 17.30 -7.13
C SER A 490 39.91 18.03 -8.05
N GLN A 491 39.05 17.27 -8.74
CA GLN A 491 37.93 17.78 -9.55
C GLN A 491 36.60 17.80 -8.78
N LEU A 492 36.64 17.47 -7.49
CA LEU A 492 35.45 17.30 -6.67
C LEU A 492 34.67 18.61 -6.52
N ARG A 493 33.38 18.57 -6.83
CA ARG A 493 32.44 19.70 -6.73
C ARG A 493 31.45 19.52 -5.60
N VAL A 494 30.98 18.29 -5.38
CA VAL A 494 29.98 17.98 -4.36
C VAL A 494 30.49 16.85 -3.48
N LEU A 495 30.49 17.10 -2.17
CA LEU A 495 30.87 16.13 -1.15
C LEU A 495 29.80 16.08 -0.06
N ASP A 496 29.20 14.90 0.13
CA ASP A 496 28.28 14.65 1.23
C ASP A 496 28.90 13.68 2.24
N LEU A 497 29.08 14.16 3.47
CA LEU A 497 29.58 13.42 4.62
C LEU A 497 28.57 13.42 5.79
N SER A 498 27.31 13.77 5.52
CA SER A 498 26.27 13.87 6.54
C SER A 498 25.96 12.54 7.23
N GLN A 499 25.38 12.57 8.43
CA GLN A 499 24.98 11.35 9.17
C GLN A 499 26.17 10.38 9.38
N ASN A 500 27.31 10.90 9.80
CA ASN A 500 28.47 10.11 10.23
C ASN A 500 28.80 10.43 11.71
N SER A 501 29.99 10.05 12.18
CA SER A 501 30.48 10.34 13.53
C SER A 501 31.78 11.15 13.50
N LEU A 502 31.86 12.16 12.63
CA LEU A 502 33.08 12.95 12.40
C LEU A 502 33.55 13.72 13.65
N ASN A 503 32.68 13.98 14.62
CA ASN A 503 33.07 14.61 15.90
C ASN A 503 34.19 13.84 16.61
N ILE A 504 34.20 12.50 16.51
CA ILE A 504 35.23 11.64 17.13
C ILE A 504 36.60 11.90 16.49
N ILE A 505 36.64 12.14 15.18
CA ILE A 505 37.86 12.35 14.40
C ILE A 505 38.43 13.74 14.72
N TRP A 506 37.60 14.77 14.59
CA TRP A 506 38.07 16.15 14.67
C TRP A 506 38.36 16.64 16.09
N ASN A 507 37.64 16.14 17.11
CA ASN A 507 38.01 16.43 18.51
C ASN A 507 39.34 15.79 18.92
N ALA A 508 39.74 14.70 18.25
CA ALA A 508 41.04 14.07 18.44
C ALA A 508 42.16 14.72 17.59
N GLY A 509 41.87 15.79 16.84
CA GLY A 509 42.83 16.45 15.95
C GLY A 509 43.16 15.67 14.67
N GLY A 510 42.44 14.58 14.37
CA GLY A 510 42.70 13.77 13.17
C GLY A 510 42.06 14.37 11.91
N CYS A 511 42.64 14.13 10.74
CA CYS A 511 42.03 14.45 9.44
C CYS A 511 41.58 15.93 9.28
N VAL A 512 42.35 16.89 9.78
CA VAL A 512 42.07 18.33 9.62
C VAL A 512 42.35 18.83 8.20
N ASP A 513 43.22 18.11 7.49
CA ASP A 513 43.72 18.40 6.14
C ASP A 513 42.92 17.75 5.00
N VAL A 514 41.86 16.97 5.31
CA VAL A 514 41.11 16.19 4.29
C VAL A 514 40.41 17.04 3.23
N PHE A 515 40.15 18.32 3.53
CA PHE A 515 39.55 19.26 2.59
C PHE A 515 40.58 20.17 1.91
N HIS A 516 41.85 20.12 2.32
CA HIS A 516 42.90 20.91 1.68
C HIS A 516 43.03 20.48 0.21
N HIS A 517 43.27 21.44 -0.68
CA HIS A 517 43.35 21.23 -2.14
C HIS A 517 42.05 20.77 -2.84
N LEU A 518 40.89 20.93 -2.19
CA LEU A 518 39.57 20.81 -2.84
C LEU A 518 39.08 22.16 -3.36
N ASP A 519 39.93 22.88 -4.10
CA ASP A 519 39.71 24.27 -4.51
C ASP A 519 38.46 24.46 -5.40
N ARG A 520 37.97 23.38 -6.04
CA ARG A 520 36.79 23.34 -6.92
C ARG A 520 35.49 22.90 -6.23
N LEU A 521 35.53 22.60 -4.92
CA LEU A 521 34.36 22.14 -4.19
C LEU A 521 33.34 23.28 -4.07
N THR A 522 32.12 23.05 -4.56
CA THR A 522 31.02 24.03 -4.55
C THR A 522 30.00 23.74 -3.47
N ALA A 523 29.80 22.47 -3.10
CA ALA A 523 28.85 22.06 -2.07
C ALA A 523 29.45 21.03 -1.11
N LEU A 524 29.32 21.30 0.19
CA LEU A 524 29.79 20.44 1.27
C LEU A 524 28.67 20.24 2.31
N ASN A 525 28.34 18.98 2.59
CA ASN A 525 27.35 18.63 3.60
C ASN A 525 28.00 17.86 4.76
N LEU A 526 28.00 18.47 5.95
CA LEU A 526 28.52 17.94 7.21
C LEU A 526 27.41 17.79 8.27
N SER A 527 26.14 17.86 7.87
CA SER A 527 25.01 17.81 8.80
C SER A 527 24.95 16.48 9.57
N ARG A 528 24.39 16.51 10.78
CA ARG A 528 24.15 15.31 11.62
C ARG A 528 25.40 14.47 11.90
N ASN A 529 26.52 15.12 12.24
CA ASN A 529 27.79 14.49 12.60
C ASN A 529 28.13 14.58 14.10
N ASN A 530 27.17 15.04 14.92
CA ASN A 530 27.33 15.30 16.35
C ASN A 530 28.48 16.26 16.68
N LEU A 531 28.82 17.18 15.76
CA LEU A 531 29.95 18.11 15.92
C LEU A 531 29.67 19.10 17.06
N GLN A 532 30.59 19.21 18.02
CA GLN A 532 30.53 20.20 19.10
C GLN A 532 31.38 21.43 18.81
N THR A 533 32.56 21.21 18.24
CA THR A 533 33.52 22.23 17.82
C THR A 533 34.10 21.86 16.47
N LEU A 534 34.64 22.84 15.74
CA LEU A 534 35.36 22.63 14.48
C LEU A 534 36.83 23.03 14.65
N PRO A 535 37.80 22.25 14.14
CA PRO A 535 39.21 22.64 14.14
C PRO A 535 39.44 23.92 13.34
N GLU A 536 40.36 24.76 13.82
CA GLU A 536 40.85 25.90 13.05
C GLU A 536 41.53 25.42 11.76
N GLY A 537 41.25 26.09 10.63
CA GLY A 537 41.83 25.73 9.34
C GLY A 537 41.22 24.51 8.64
N LEU A 538 40.13 23.91 9.15
CA LEU A 538 39.45 22.77 8.50
C LEU A 538 38.98 23.09 7.07
N PHE A 539 38.50 24.31 6.84
CA PHE A 539 38.00 24.77 5.53
C PHE A 539 39.03 25.53 4.70
N GLN A 540 40.30 25.50 5.11
CA GLN A 540 41.38 26.20 4.41
C GLN A 540 41.48 25.70 2.96
N GLY A 541 41.48 26.65 2.01
CA GLY A 541 41.59 26.38 0.57
C GLY A 541 40.27 26.10 -0.16
N LEU A 542 39.11 26.07 0.49
CA LEU A 542 37.80 25.86 -0.14
C LEU A 542 37.25 27.13 -0.83
N VAL A 543 38.04 27.73 -1.73
CA VAL A 543 37.76 29.05 -2.33
C VAL A 543 36.51 29.11 -3.22
N SER A 544 36.08 27.98 -3.78
CA SER A 544 34.90 27.89 -4.67
C SER A 544 33.61 27.47 -3.95
N LEU A 545 33.63 27.31 -2.62
CA LEU A 545 32.48 26.79 -1.87
C LEU A 545 31.32 27.79 -1.89
N GLN A 546 30.16 27.32 -2.35
CA GLN A 546 28.92 28.10 -2.46
C GLN A 546 27.87 27.66 -1.44
N ALA A 547 27.87 26.38 -1.06
CA ALA A 547 26.92 25.81 -0.11
C ALA A 547 27.63 24.96 0.95
N LEU A 548 27.37 25.26 2.23
CA LEU A 548 27.88 24.53 3.38
C LEU A 548 26.75 24.19 4.35
N ASP A 549 26.45 22.91 4.53
CA ASP A 549 25.42 22.44 5.48
C ASP A 549 26.06 21.87 6.74
N LEU A 550 25.81 22.54 7.87
CA LEU A 550 26.25 22.15 9.22
C LEU A 550 25.07 21.79 10.14
N SER A 551 23.86 21.66 9.60
CA SER A 551 22.63 21.48 10.38
C SER A 551 22.60 20.17 11.18
N GLY A 552 21.83 20.13 12.27
CA GLY A 552 21.70 18.91 13.09
C GLY A 552 22.99 18.46 13.80
N ASN A 553 23.93 19.37 14.02
CA ASN A 553 25.09 19.20 14.90
C ASN A 553 24.81 19.83 16.29
N LEU A 554 25.80 19.82 17.18
CA LEU A 554 25.70 20.24 18.59
C LEU A 554 26.56 21.48 18.92
N MET A 555 26.90 22.29 17.91
CA MET A 555 27.81 23.43 18.07
C MET A 555 27.14 24.57 18.85
N ALA A 556 27.83 25.07 19.88
CA ALA A 556 27.39 26.21 20.69
C ALA A 556 27.96 27.55 20.17
N MET A 557 29.19 27.54 19.67
CA MET A 557 29.88 28.70 19.07
C MET A 557 30.73 28.25 17.88
N LEU A 558 30.96 29.15 16.93
CA LEU A 558 31.86 28.95 15.79
C LEU A 558 33.19 29.68 16.05
N PRO A 559 34.35 29.08 15.74
CA PRO A 559 35.66 29.75 15.87
C PRO A 559 35.74 31.01 15.00
N ASP A 560 36.39 32.05 15.52
CA ASP A 560 36.71 33.26 14.76
C ASP A 560 37.66 32.91 13.61
N GLY A 561 37.41 33.44 12.40
CA GLY A 561 38.23 33.17 11.22
C GLY A 561 37.95 31.85 10.47
N LEU A 562 37.01 31.01 10.94
CA LEU A 562 36.66 29.73 10.29
C LEU A 562 36.28 29.87 8.80
N PHE A 563 35.67 30.99 8.42
CA PHE A 563 35.18 31.25 7.06
C PHE A 563 36.08 32.20 6.24
N GLN A 564 37.26 32.56 6.74
CA GLN A 564 38.10 33.61 6.15
C GLN A 564 38.54 33.30 4.71
N ASP A 565 38.67 32.01 4.36
CA ASP A 565 39.05 31.56 3.02
C ASP A 565 37.87 31.27 2.07
N LEU A 566 36.62 31.30 2.57
CA LEU A 566 35.41 30.94 1.80
C LEU A 566 34.88 32.11 0.95
N ARG A 567 35.70 32.60 0.02
CA ARG A 567 35.43 33.82 -0.77
C ARG A 567 34.19 33.77 -1.66
N SER A 568 33.80 32.56 -2.09
CA SER A 568 32.62 32.34 -2.95
C SER A 568 31.33 32.07 -2.17
N LEU A 569 31.40 31.99 -0.83
CA LEU A 569 30.26 31.73 0.03
C LEU A 569 29.46 33.03 0.17
N GLN A 570 28.52 33.26 -0.76
CA GLN A 570 27.66 34.45 -0.70
C GLN A 570 26.63 34.31 0.43
N PRO A 571 26.47 35.31 1.30
CA PRO A 571 25.26 35.46 2.10
C PRO A 571 24.15 35.99 1.17
N GLN A 572 23.50 35.11 0.40
CA GLN A 572 22.44 35.55 -0.52
C GLN A 572 21.17 35.96 0.26
N GLN A 573 20.97 37.27 0.40
CA GLN A 573 19.64 37.86 0.57
C GLN A 573 18.77 37.46 -0.62
N HIS A 574 17.60 36.85 -0.35
CA HIS A 574 16.54 36.41 -1.29
C HIS A 574 16.42 34.93 -1.68
N ASN A 575 17.10 34.01 -0.98
CA ASN A 575 16.62 32.63 -0.84
C ASN A 575 17.24 32.03 0.43
N ILE A 576 16.50 32.12 1.55
CA ILE A 576 17.01 31.73 2.87
C ILE A 576 17.20 30.20 2.91
N GLY A 577 18.44 29.78 2.73
CA GLY A 577 18.98 28.48 3.10
C GLY A 577 20.48 28.63 3.32
N LEU A 578 20.93 28.34 4.55
CA LEU A 578 22.33 28.23 5.02
C LEU A 578 22.94 29.47 5.70
N VAL A 579 22.35 29.90 6.83
CA VAL A 579 22.94 29.74 8.17
C VAL A 579 21.76 29.49 9.12
N HIS A 580 21.45 28.23 9.43
CA HIS A 580 20.40 27.88 10.41
C HIS A 580 21.03 27.16 11.61
N THR A 581 21.36 27.92 12.65
CA THR A 581 21.41 27.41 14.02
C THR A 581 19.99 27.43 14.60
N THR A 582 19.06 26.66 14.05
CA THR A 582 17.75 26.40 14.69
C THR A 582 17.11 25.10 14.19
N ARG A 583 16.43 24.43 15.13
CA ARG A 583 15.77 23.13 15.04
C ARG A 583 14.59 23.11 14.04
N SER A 584 14.83 22.84 12.76
CA SER A 584 13.80 22.26 11.87
C SER A 584 14.43 21.84 10.53
N GLY A 585 14.49 20.54 10.26
CA GLY A 585 15.12 20.01 9.05
C GLY A 585 14.17 19.85 7.87
N ARG A 586 14.39 20.63 6.80
CA ARG A 586 14.19 20.23 5.40
C ARG A 586 15.28 20.89 4.56
N CYS A 587 16.11 20.10 3.89
CA CYS A 587 17.15 20.59 3.00
C CYS A 587 16.62 20.62 1.55
N LYS A 588 16.84 21.74 0.85
CA LYS A 588 16.71 21.87 -0.61
C LYS A 588 18.08 22.31 -1.13
N LEU A 589 18.85 21.38 -1.67
CA LEU A 589 19.93 21.64 -2.63
C LEU A 589 19.48 21.11 -4.00
N PRO A 590 19.92 21.71 -5.12
CA PRO A 590 19.50 21.32 -6.45
C PRO A 590 20.23 20.03 -6.86
N CYS A 591 19.68 18.89 -6.43
CA CYS A 591 20.03 17.58 -6.96
C CYS A 591 19.14 17.30 -8.17
N ILE A 592 19.80 16.95 -9.28
CA ILE A 592 19.21 16.29 -10.45
C ILE A 592 18.34 15.12 -9.97
N ASP A 593 17.12 15.05 -10.50
CA ASP A 593 16.06 14.10 -10.20
C ASP A 593 16.55 12.70 -9.81
N LEU A 594 16.45 12.39 -8.52
CA LEU A 594 16.44 11.04 -7.97
C LEU A 594 15.49 11.05 -6.77
N ALA A 595 14.26 10.59 -7.01
CA ALA A 595 13.25 10.38 -5.99
C ALA A 595 13.76 9.40 -4.92
N VAL A 596 13.96 9.90 -3.70
CA VAL A 596 14.10 9.10 -2.48
C VAL A 596 13.13 9.68 -1.46
N GLU A 597 12.14 8.87 -1.09
CA GLU A 597 11.10 9.20 -0.12
C GLU A 597 11.70 9.60 1.25
N MET A 598 11.29 10.75 1.77
CA MET A 598 11.44 11.10 3.20
C MET A 598 10.07 11.37 3.83
N SER A 599 9.83 10.67 4.94
CA SER A 599 8.63 10.66 5.81
C SER A 599 7.33 10.17 5.18
N SER A 600 7.13 8.84 5.17
CA SER A 600 5.80 8.28 4.95
C SER A 600 4.91 8.57 6.17
N PHE A 601 3.90 9.40 5.98
CA PHE A 601 2.82 9.55 6.95
C PHE A 601 2.16 8.18 7.20
N LYS A 602 2.08 7.73 8.45
CA LYS A 602 1.49 6.43 8.87
C LYS A 602 0.05 6.20 8.34
N PHE A 603 -0.69 7.26 8.02
CA PHE A 603 -2.07 7.21 7.50
C PHE A 603 -2.26 7.88 6.13
N GLY A 604 -1.16 8.10 5.39
CA GLY A 604 -1.15 8.89 4.15
C GLY A 604 -1.17 10.40 4.43
N SER A 605 -1.45 11.24 3.42
CA SER A 605 -1.26 12.70 3.54
C SER A 605 -2.12 13.35 4.64
N PRO A 606 -1.73 14.53 5.16
CA PRO A 606 -2.55 15.32 6.08
C PRO A 606 -4.00 15.57 5.61
N GLN A 607 -4.22 15.59 4.30
CA GLN A 607 -5.56 15.69 3.71
C GLN A 607 -6.44 14.50 4.07
N ARG A 608 -5.87 13.28 4.14
CA ARG A 608 -6.62 12.08 4.56
C ARG A 608 -6.99 12.14 6.03
N ALA A 609 -6.08 12.60 6.89
CA ALA A 609 -6.38 12.83 8.30
C ALA A 609 -7.53 13.84 8.46
N MET A 610 -7.49 14.95 7.70
CA MET A 610 -8.55 15.95 7.68
C MET A 610 -9.90 15.37 7.25
N ILE A 611 -9.94 14.58 6.18
CA ILE A 611 -11.17 13.92 5.71
C ILE A 611 -11.72 12.97 6.78
N LEU A 612 -10.86 12.19 7.45
CA LEU A 612 -11.29 11.22 8.46
C LEU A 612 -11.86 11.89 9.72
N ILE A 613 -11.37 13.07 10.10
CA ILE A 613 -11.91 13.84 11.24
C ILE A 613 -13.41 14.14 11.06
N PHE A 614 -13.88 14.35 9.83
CA PHE A 614 -15.30 14.60 9.54
C PHE A 614 -16.06 13.35 9.11
N LEU A 615 -15.43 12.48 8.31
CA LEU A 615 -16.06 11.28 7.79
C LEU A 615 -16.41 10.28 8.88
N MET A 616 -15.55 10.12 9.90
CA MET A 616 -15.80 9.17 10.99
C MET A 616 -17.06 9.54 11.81
N PRO A 617 -17.21 10.79 12.33
CA PRO A 617 -18.47 11.22 12.94
C PRO A 617 -19.67 11.08 12.02
N ALA A 618 -19.56 11.53 10.75
CA ALA A 618 -20.66 11.44 9.79
C ALA A 618 -21.13 9.99 9.58
N THR A 619 -20.20 9.03 9.58
CA THR A 619 -20.50 7.60 9.47
C THR A 619 -21.31 7.09 10.67
N VAL A 620 -20.96 7.50 11.90
CA VAL A 620 -21.70 7.11 13.10
C VAL A 620 -23.15 7.59 13.01
N PHE A 621 -23.37 8.88 12.74
CA PHE A 621 -24.72 9.42 12.65
C PHE A 621 -25.51 8.84 11.48
N TYR A 622 -24.88 8.62 10.33
CA TYR A 622 -25.52 7.97 9.19
C TYR A 622 -26.09 6.59 9.57
N LEU A 623 -25.27 5.74 10.20
CA LEU A 623 -25.69 4.39 10.57
C LEU A 623 -26.79 4.40 11.63
N LEU A 624 -26.65 5.23 12.66
CA LEU A 624 -27.64 5.36 13.72
C LEU A 624 -28.99 5.88 13.19
N LEU A 625 -28.98 6.90 12.33
CA LEU A 625 -30.21 7.41 11.74
C LEU A 625 -30.85 6.40 10.78
N THR A 626 -30.05 5.69 9.98
CA THR A 626 -30.55 4.65 9.08
C THR A 626 -31.21 3.50 9.86
N CYS A 627 -30.63 3.09 11.00
CA CYS A 627 -31.21 2.10 11.91
C CYS A 627 -32.56 2.49 12.52
N ARG A 628 -32.94 3.78 12.49
CA ARG A 628 -34.24 4.27 12.97
C ARG A 628 -35.32 4.27 11.89
N THR A 629 -34.94 4.17 10.63
CA THR A 629 -35.89 4.21 9.51
C THR A 629 -36.55 2.85 9.31
N GLU A 630 -37.84 2.82 8.97
CA GLU A 630 -38.57 1.56 8.75
C GLU A 630 -38.00 0.72 7.59
N GLN A 631 -37.44 1.38 6.55
CA GLN A 631 -36.76 0.76 5.42
C GLN A 631 -35.23 0.87 5.54
N ALA A 632 -34.67 0.35 6.63
CA ALA A 632 -33.23 0.41 6.89
C ALA A 632 -32.41 -0.22 5.76
N SER A 633 -31.80 0.62 4.91
CA SER A 633 -30.94 0.22 3.80
C SER A 633 -29.78 1.20 3.67
N VAL A 634 -28.55 0.69 3.63
CA VAL A 634 -27.34 1.49 3.38
C VAL A 634 -27.23 1.97 1.92
N LEU A 635 -28.14 1.54 1.04
CA LEU A 635 -28.23 1.99 -0.35
C LEU A 635 -29.13 3.22 -0.50
N ASN A 636 -29.92 3.55 0.53
CA ASN A 636 -30.77 4.73 0.51
C ASN A 636 -29.98 5.98 0.89
N PHE A 637 -30.39 7.13 0.37
CA PHE A 637 -29.78 8.42 0.72
C PHE A 637 -29.90 8.64 2.25
N PRO A 638 -28.87 9.18 2.92
CA PRO A 638 -28.92 9.42 4.36
C PRO A 638 -30.17 10.22 4.73
N PRO A 639 -30.94 9.80 5.75
CA PRO A 639 -31.97 10.67 6.30
C PRO A 639 -31.34 12.00 6.74
N PRO A 640 -32.02 13.14 6.53
CA PRO A 640 -31.47 14.44 6.87
C PRO A 640 -31.06 14.47 8.34
N LEU A 641 -29.93 15.12 8.64
CA LEU A 641 -29.49 15.31 10.01
C LEU A 641 -30.59 16.05 10.79
N PRO A 642 -31.04 15.51 11.93
CA PRO A 642 -32.00 16.20 12.77
C PRO A 642 -31.46 17.57 13.22
N PRO A 643 -32.31 18.58 13.45
CA PRO A 643 -31.87 19.89 13.90
C PRO A 643 -31.09 19.79 15.22
N LEU A 644 -30.15 20.71 15.45
CA LEU A 644 -29.26 20.67 16.62
C LEU A 644 -30.03 20.55 17.95
N SER A 645 -31.22 21.14 18.05
CA SER A 645 -32.11 21.02 19.22
C SER A 645 -32.54 19.58 19.55
N THR A 646 -32.53 18.69 18.57
CA THR A 646 -32.85 17.26 18.75
C THR A 646 -31.60 16.41 18.99
N LEU A 647 -30.43 16.86 18.53
CA LEU A 647 -29.14 16.17 18.72
C LEU A 647 -28.45 16.58 20.03
N TRP A 648 -28.73 17.76 20.57
CA TRP A 648 -28.10 18.29 21.78
C TRP A 648 -29.05 18.25 22.96
N SER A 649 -28.57 17.73 24.09
CA SER A 649 -29.23 17.87 25.39
C SER A 649 -28.19 18.04 26.49
N PRO A 650 -28.28 19.10 27.32
CA PRO A 650 -27.34 19.29 28.43
C PRO A 650 -27.44 18.15 29.44
N HIS A 651 -28.63 17.56 29.62
CA HIS A 651 -28.84 16.44 30.53
C HIS A 651 -28.09 15.18 30.06
N THR A 652 -28.10 14.87 28.76
CA THR A 652 -27.38 13.70 28.22
C THR A 652 -25.88 13.90 28.26
N PHE A 653 -25.41 15.14 28.07
CA PHE A 653 -23.99 15.48 28.21
C PHE A 653 -23.52 15.34 29.67
N LEU A 654 -24.31 15.83 30.64
CA LEU A 654 -24.04 15.63 32.06
C LEU A 654 -24.08 14.16 32.46
N LEU A 655 -25.01 13.37 31.92
CA LEU A 655 -25.07 11.93 32.14
C LEU A 655 -23.81 11.22 31.64
N LEU A 656 -23.31 11.61 30.46
CA LEU A 656 -22.07 11.08 29.92
C LEU A 656 -20.85 11.48 30.77
N LEU A 657 -20.79 12.74 31.24
CA LEU A 657 -19.73 13.19 32.15
C LEU A 657 -19.78 12.45 33.49
N ALA A 658 -20.98 12.22 34.03
CA ALA A 658 -21.17 11.43 35.25
C ALA A 658 -20.71 9.97 35.05
N TRP A 659 -21.01 9.38 33.88
CA TRP A 659 -20.52 8.05 33.52
C TRP A 659 -18.99 7.98 33.46
N VAL A 660 -18.35 8.90 32.73
CA VAL A 660 -16.89 8.97 32.62
C VAL A 660 -16.26 9.25 33.99
N GLY A 661 -16.85 10.14 34.78
CA GLY A 661 -16.43 10.46 36.14
C GLY A 661 -16.53 9.27 37.10
N LEU A 662 -17.62 8.51 37.04
CA LEU A 662 -17.77 7.26 37.79
C LEU A 662 -16.66 6.27 37.43
N GLN A 663 -16.42 6.04 36.14
CA GLN A 663 -15.36 5.12 35.71
C GLN A 663 -13.96 5.61 36.11
N ALA A 664 -13.72 6.93 36.08
CA ALA A 664 -12.46 7.52 36.54
C ALA A 664 -12.27 7.36 38.06
N ALA A 665 -13.33 7.52 38.85
CA ALA A 665 -13.30 7.25 40.30
C ALA A 665 -12.98 5.78 40.58
N LEU A 666 -13.62 4.85 39.86
CA LEU A 666 -13.35 3.41 39.98
C LEU A 666 -11.92 3.04 39.53
N TYR A 667 -11.36 3.75 38.54
CA TYR A 667 -9.95 3.59 38.15
C TYR A 667 -9.00 3.92 39.28
N MET A 668 -9.27 5.00 40.03
CA MET A 668 -8.42 5.46 41.13
C MET A 668 -8.53 4.62 42.41
N LEU A 669 -9.52 3.73 42.51
CA LEU A 669 -9.66 2.86 43.68
C LEU A 669 -8.41 2.02 43.90
N PRO A 670 -7.93 1.88 45.16
CA PRO A 670 -6.70 1.16 45.46
C PRO A 670 -6.86 -0.38 45.41
N MET A 671 -7.72 -0.90 44.52
CA MET A 671 -7.95 -2.32 44.31
C MET A 671 -7.15 -2.84 43.11
N GLY A 672 -6.93 -4.15 43.06
CA GLY A 672 -6.26 -4.81 41.93
C GLY A 672 -4.73 -4.76 41.97
N LYS A 673 -4.09 -5.63 41.18
CA LYS A 673 -2.63 -5.75 41.14
C LYS A 673 -1.99 -4.60 40.34
N VAL A 674 -0.79 -4.18 40.74
CA VAL A 674 0.02 -3.23 39.95
C VAL A 674 0.92 -4.03 39.01
N THR A 675 0.96 -3.64 37.73
CA THR A 675 1.77 -4.29 36.69
C THR A 675 2.58 -3.25 35.93
N GLU A 676 3.81 -3.60 35.58
CA GLU A 676 4.66 -2.77 34.73
C GLU A 676 4.32 -2.92 33.25
N GLY A 677 4.27 -1.79 32.55
CA GLY A 677 4.18 -1.74 31.11
C GLY A 677 5.49 -2.12 30.41
N ILE A 678 5.49 -1.90 29.10
CA ILE A 678 6.68 -2.10 28.27
C ILE A 678 7.77 -1.04 28.53
N VAL A 679 8.99 -1.35 28.11
CA VAL A 679 10.14 -0.43 28.18
C VAL A 679 9.95 0.70 27.16
N LEU A 680 9.96 1.94 27.66
CA LEU A 680 9.88 3.17 26.87
C LEU A 680 11.25 3.54 26.26
N ARG A 681 11.29 4.61 25.45
CA ARG A 681 12.50 5.06 24.72
C ARG A 681 13.62 5.52 25.65
N ASP A 682 13.25 6.10 26.78
CA ASP A 682 14.12 6.49 27.89
C ASP A 682 14.53 5.28 28.77
N LYS A 683 14.15 4.06 28.38
CA LYS A 683 14.34 2.79 29.10
C LYS A 683 13.54 2.67 30.40
N SER A 684 12.65 3.62 30.72
CA SER A 684 11.77 3.53 31.88
C SER A 684 10.59 2.59 31.64
N ARG A 685 9.86 2.24 32.70
CA ARG A 685 8.61 1.48 32.64
C ARG A 685 7.54 2.20 33.44
N LEU A 686 6.35 2.31 32.86
CA LEU A 686 5.18 2.88 33.54
C LEU A 686 4.45 1.80 34.34
N GLN A 687 3.94 2.17 35.51
CA GLN A 687 3.11 1.28 36.34
C GLN A 687 1.62 1.53 36.07
N TYR A 688 0.85 0.44 36.04
CA TYR A 688 -0.59 0.42 35.79
C TYR A 688 -1.29 -0.44 36.83
N ARG A 689 -2.45 0.01 37.30
CA ARG A 689 -3.28 -0.74 38.26
C ARG A 689 -4.37 -1.49 37.49
N ILE A 690 -4.40 -2.80 37.64
CA ILE A 690 -5.31 -3.72 36.95
C ILE A 690 -6.55 -3.95 37.82
N ASN A 691 -7.58 -3.12 37.65
CA ASN A 691 -8.81 -3.16 38.45
C ASN A 691 -10.12 -3.03 37.64
N ALA A 692 -10.08 -3.08 36.31
CA ALA A 692 -11.26 -2.91 35.45
C ALA A 692 -12.34 -3.98 35.67
N PHE A 693 -11.97 -5.23 35.96
CA PHE A 693 -12.96 -6.26 36.30
C PHE A 693 -13.72 -5.97 37.60
N HIS A 694 -13.03 -5.41 38.61
CA HIS A 694 -13.67 -4.96 39.85
C HIS A 694 -14.59 -3.76 39.57
N ALA A 695 -14.12 -2.81 38.74
CA ALA A 695 -14.93 -1.67 38.31
C ALA A 695 -16.21 -2.11 37.59
N MET A 696 -16.16 -3.17 36.77
CA MET A 696 -17.36 -3.77 36.15
C MET A 696 -18.34 -4.28 37.19
N GLY A 697 -17.87 -5.04 38.20
CA GLY A 697 -18.71 -5.57 39.27
C GLY A 697 -19.39 -4.45 40.07
N VAL A 698 -18.64 -3.42 40.46
CA VAL A 698 -19.18 -2.25 41.17
C VAL A 698 -20.16 -1.49 40.27
N THR A 699 -19.85 -1.30 38.99
CA THR A 699 -20.76 -0.67 38.03
C THR A 699 -22.07 -1.45 37.89
N ALA A 700 -22.00 -2.78 37.81
CA ALA A 700 -23.19 -3.63 37.74
C ALA A 700 -24.05 -3.53 39.01
N LEU A 701 -23.43 -3.45 40.20
CA LEU A 701 -24.13 -3.22 41.46
C LEU A 701 -24.79 -1.83 41.52
N VAL A 702 -24.09 -0.78 41.08
CA VAL A 702 -24.64 0.59 41.04
C VAL A 702 -25.82 0.67 40.07
N VAL A 703 -25.70 0.07 38.88
CA VAL A 703 -26.79 0.02 37.89
C VAL A 703 -27.95 -0.83 38.43
N GLY A 704 -27.69 -1.97 39.05
CA GLY A 704 -28.71 -2.83 39.65
C GLY A 704 -29.45 -2.17 40.81
N ALA A 705 -28.74 -1.48 41.69
CA ALA A 705 -29.33 -0.67 42.77
C ALA A 705 -30.14 0.50 42.20
N GLY A 706 -29.64 1.14 41.14
CA GLY A 706 -30.38 2.16 40.40
C GLY A 706 -31.69 1.62 39.83
N LEU A 707 -31.66 0.46 39.15
CA LEU A 707 -32.85 -0.20 38.62
C LEU A 707 -33.87 -0.51 39.73
N ALA A 708 -33.41 -1.02 40.88
CA ALA A 708 -34.26 -1.26 42.05
C ALA A 708 -34.85 0.03 42.64
N ALA A 709 -34.13 1.15 42.53
CA ALA A 709 -34.58 2.49 42.92
C ALA A 709 -35.42 3.21 41.83
N GLY A 710 -35.78 2.52 40.74
CA GLY A 710 -36.64 3.07 39.67
C GLY A 710 -35.90 3.75 38.52
N LEU A 711 -34.59 3.56 38.37
CA LEU A 711 -33.83 4.04 37.21
C LEU A 711 -34.37 3.42 35.91
N ARG A 712 -34.80 4.26 34.97
CA ARG A 712 -35.31 3.81 33.67
C ARG A 712 -34.18 3.61 32.65
N LEU A 713 -33.70 2.38 32.50
CA LEU A 713 -32.60 2.05 31.57
C LEU A 713 -32.94 2.36 30.09
N SER A 714 -34.21 2.26 29.71
CA SER A 714 -34.70 2.60 28.37
C SER A 714 -34.48 4.07 27.97
N TYR A 715 -34.21 4.95 28.94
CA TYR A 715 -33.83 6.35 28.67
C TYR A 715 -32.61 6.46 27.74
N ILE A 716 -31.65 5.52 27.84
CA ILE A 716 -30.46 5.47 26.98
C ILE A 716 -30.85 5.24 25.51
N TYR A 717 -31.82 4.37 25.25
CA TYR A 717 -32.33 4.14 23.90
C TYR A 717 -33.06 5.37 23.36
N ASP A 718 -33.92 5.98 24.18
CA ASP A 718 -34.73 7.13 23.78
C ASP A 718 -33.85 8.35 23.42
N HIS A 719 -32.69 8.48 24.06
CA HIS A 719 -31.74 9.59 23.88
C HIS A 719 -30.44 9.17 23.18
N PHE A 720 -30.45 8.05 22.43
CA PHE A 720 -29.23 7.44 21.90
C PHE A 720 -28.45 8.34 20.94
N LEU A 721 -29.14 9.11 20.09
CA LEU A 721 -28.52 10.09 19.20
C LEU A 721 -27.88 11.26 19.96
N GLN A 722 -28.52 11.72 21.04
CA GLN A 722 -28.00 12.83 21.85
C GLN A 722 -26.79 12.40 22.67
N LEU A 723 -26.75 11.15 23.12
CA LEU A 723 -25.58 10.55 23.74
C LEU A 723 -24.42 10.41 22.75
N ALA A 724 -24.68 9.99 21.51
CA ALA A 724 -23.66 9.92 20.46
C ALA A 724 -23.07 11.31 20.14
N PHE A 725 -23.90 12.34 20.07
CA PHE A 725 -23.46 13.72 19.87
C PHE A 725 -22.71 14.29 21.08
N SER A 726 -23.16 13.97 22.29
CA SER A 726 -22.45 14.30 23.54
C SER A 726 -21.06 13.66 23.58
N ALA A 727 -20.93 12.41 23.14
CA ALA A 727 -19.65 11.70 23.06
C ALA A 727 -18.73 12.28 21.98
N LEU A 728 -19.27 12.73 20.85
CA LEU A 728 -18.51 13.45 19.83
C LEU A 728 -17.90 14.73 20.39
N LEU A 729 -18.70 15.54 21.09
CA LEU A 729 -18.23 16.79 21.69
C LEU A 729 -17.17 16.55 22.76
N LEU A 730 -17.37 15.52 23.60
CA LEU A 730 -16.38 15.12 24.60
C LEU A 730 -15.08 14.66 23.95
N ALA A 731 -15.15 13.87 22.87
CA ALA A 731 -13.97 13.40 22.16
C ALA A 731 -13.18 14.56 21.53
N PHE A 732 -13.85 15.48 20.84
CA PHE A 732 -13.19 16.69 20.31
C PHE A 732 -12.56 17.52 21.42
N GLY A 733 -13.31 17.81 22.49
CA GLY A 733 -12.82 18.59 23.62
C GLY A 733 -11.58 17.97 24.25
N LEU A 734 -11.61 16.67 24.53
CA LEU A 734 -10.46 15.95 25.09
C LEU A 734 -9.27 15.94 24.12
N SER A 735 -9.48 15.71 22.82
CA SER A 735 -8.38 15.75 21.83
C SER A 735 -7.74 17.13 21.71
N PHE A 736 -8.52 18.22 21.79
CA PHE A 736 -7.96 19.58 21.83
C PHE A 736 -7.13 19.79 23.09
N LEU A 737 -7.64 19.42 24.26
CA LEU A 737 -6.90 19.53 25.52
C LEU A 737 -5.59 18.74 25.49
N LEU A 738 -5.61 17.52 24.95
CA LEU A 738 -4.42 16.67 24.79
C LEU A 738 -3.41 17.30 23.82
N TYR A 739 -3.88 17.84 22.69
CA TYR A 739 -3.01 18.52 21.74
C TYR A 739 -2.33 19.74 22.37
N PHE A 740 -3.08 20.63 23.02
CA PHE A 740 -2.49 21.81 23.69
C PHE A 740 -1.57 21.44 24.86
N LYS A 741 -1.95 20.46 25.68
CA LYS A 741 -1.10 19.96 26.77
C LYS A 741 0.24 19.45 26.22
N SER A 742 0.19 18.74 25.09
CA SER A 742 1.36 18.09 24.52
C SER A 742 2.41 19.06 23.98
N LEU A 743 2.04 20.31 23.67
CA LEU A 743 2.98 21.37 23.27
C LEU A 743 3.99 21.72 24.37
N PHE A 744 3.68 21.39 25.63
CA PHE A 744 4.55 21.60 26.79
C PHE A 744 5.18 20.29 27.30
N ALA A 745 4.96 19.17 26.61
CA ALA A 745 5.48 17.87 27.03
C ALA A 745 6.96 17.67 26.63
N PRO A 746 7.77 16.96 27.43
CA PRO A 746 9.17 16.66 27.09
C PRO A 746 9.27 15.79 25.83
N GLU A 747 10.29 16.02 24.99
CA GLU A 747 10.50 15.29 23.72
C GLU A 747 10.57 13.76 23.90
N THR A 748 10.98 13.26 25.06
CA THR A 748 11.06 11.83 25.38
C THR A 748 9.70 11.15 25.48
N THR A 749 8.64 11.91 25.76
CA THR A 749 7.25 11.43 25.93
C THR A 749 6.44 11.49 24.64
N LEU A 750 6.99 12.09 23.58
CA LEU A 750 6.33 12.31 22.31
C LEU A 750 6.21 11.04 21.47
N ALA A 751 5.06 10.86 20.84
CA ALA A 751 4.75 9.73 19.97
C ALA A 751 5.41 9.91 18.60
N PRO A 752 6.27 8.99 18.14
CA PRO A 752 6.96 9.14 16.84
C PRO A 752 6.03 9.26 15.63
N GLY A 753 4.79 8.76 15.72
CA GLY A 753 3.80 8.83 14.65
C GLY A 753 2.97 10.10 14.60
N GLY A 754 2.98 10.93 15.65
CA GLY A 754 2.17 12.13 15.77
C GLY A 754 2.98 13.41 15.89
N ASN A 755 4.24 13.40 15.43
CA ASN A 755 5.14 14.55 15.41
C ASN A 755 5.63 14.81 13.97
N SER A 756 4.68 14.97 13.05
CA SER A 756 4.93 15.14 11.62
C SER A 756 5.24 16.59 11.22
N GLY A 757 4.98 17.54 12.11
CA GLY A 757 5.09 18.98 11.82
C GLY A 757 3.86 19.55 11.09
N ASN A 758 2.82 18.73 10.85
CA ASN A 758 1.53 19.19 10.36
C ASN A 758 0.50 19.15 11.50
N PRO A 759 -0.09 20.28 11.92
CA PRO A 759 -0.94 20.34 13.10
C PRO A 759 -2.21 19.49 12.99
N ILE A 760 -2.79 19.34 11.78
CA ILE A 760 -4.00 18.53 11.56
C ILE A 760 -3.69 17.04 11.71
N TYR A 761 -2.58 16.60 11.13
CA TYR A 761 -2.14 15.20 11.21
C TYR A 761 -1.73 14.83 12.64
N ASP A 762 -1.06 15.75 13.32
CA ASP A 762 -0.57 15.61 14.68
C ASP A 762 -1.72 15.64 15.71
N PHE A 763 -2.77 16.46 15.48
CA PHE A 763 -4.02 16.42 16.23
C PHE A 763 -4.75 15.07 16.06
N PHE A 764 -4.78 14.54 14.83
CA PHE A 764 -5.42 13.26 14.53
C PHE A 764 -4.69 12.09 15.20
N MET A 765 -3.36 12.02 15.05
CA MET A 765 -2.53 10.92 15.56
C MET A 765 -2.21 11.03 17.06
N GLY A 766 -2.21 12.24 17.62
CA GLY A 766 -1.79 12.52 19.00
C GLY A 766 -0.29 12.76 19.14
N HIS A 767 0.09 13.90 19.73
CA HIS A 767 1.49 14.30 19.93
C HIS A 767 2.20 13.48 21.03
N GLU A 768 1.52 13.25 22.15
CA GLU A 768 2.04 12.55 23.33
C GLU A 768 1.71 11.05 23.28
N LEU A 769 2.65 10.18 23.67
CA LEU A 769 2.49 8.73 23.58
C LEU A 769 1.51 8.19 24.63
N ASN A 770 1.68 8.57 25.90
CA ASN A 770 0.86 8.15 27.03
C ASN A 770 0.62 9.36 27.96
N PRO A 771 -0.34 10.24 27.63
CA PRO A 771 -0.61 11.44 28.42
C PRO A 771 -1.12 11.10 29.82
N ARG A 772 -0.46 11.67 30.84
CA ARG A 772 -0.76 11.39 32.26
C ARG A 772 -1.07 12.65 33.07
N ILE A 773 -1.92 12.48 34.09
CA ILE A 773 -2.14 13.41 35.21
C ILE A 773 -1.78 12.65 36.49
N GLY A 774 -0.58 12.86 37.01
CA GLY A 774 -0.04 12.05 38.11
C GLY A 774 0.08 10.58 37.72
N SER A 775 -0.56 9.68 38.46
CA SER A 775 -0.63 8.24 38.14
C SER A 775 -1.72 7.88 37.14
N PHE A 776 -2.61 8.81 36.79
CA PHE A 776 -3.74 8.58 35.90
C PHE A 776 -3.30 8.66 34.43
N ASP A 777 -3.43 7.55 33.71
CA ASP A 777 -3.10 7.45 32.29
C ASP A 777 -4.37 7.56 31.44
N LEU A 778 -4.55 8.69 30.75
CA LEU A 778 -5.80 9.00 30.05
C LEU A 778 -6.06 8.03 28.89
N LYS A 779 -5.00 7.62 28.20
CA LYS A 779 -5.10 6.72 27.05
C LYS A 779 -5.51 5.32 27.49
N TYR A 780 -4.79 4.77 28.49
CA TYR A 780 -5.11 3.46 29.05
C TYR A 780 -6.51 3.43 29.68
N PHE A 781 -6.93 4.53 30.32
CA PHE A 781 -8.28 4.67 30.87
C PHE A 781 -9.35 4.61 29.77
N CYS A 782 -9.21 5.41 28.71
CA CYS A 782 -10.20 5.51 27.63
C CYS A 782 -10.35 4.20 26.84
N GLU A 783 -9.24 3.54 26.51
CA GLU A 783 -9.20 2.29 25.72
C GLU A 783 -10.08 1.18 26.31
N LEU A 784 -10.12 1.03 27.65
CA LEU A 784 -10.80 -0.10 28.29
C LEU A 784 -12.07 0.24 29.06
N ARG A 785 -12.25 1.49 29.54
CA ARG A 785 -13.30 1.76 30.57
C ARG A 785 -14.56 2.40 30.03
N PRO A 786 -14.58 3.71 29.73
CA PRO A 786 -15.82 4.39 29.38
C PRO A 786 -16.48 3.78 28.13
N GLY A 787 -15.68 3.34 27.15
CA GLY A 787 -16.14 2.73 25.90
C GLY A 787 -16.68 1.30 26.07
N LEU A 788 -15.87 0.35 26.54
CA LEU A 788 -16.28 -1.06 26.64
C LEU A 788 -17.37 -1.31 27.68
N LEU A 789 -17.26 -0.72 28.87
CA LEU A 789 -18.33 -0.83 29.87
C LEU A 789 -19.59 -0.10 29.41
N GLY A 790 -19.42 1.01 28.69
CA GLY A 790 -20.53 1.77 28.11
C GLY A 790 -21.27 0.95 27.06
N TRP A 791 -20.55 0.23 26.19
CA TRP A 791 -21.12 -0.71 25.22
C TRP A 791 -21.99 -1.79 25.90
N ALA A 792 -21.49 -2.44 26.95
CA ALA A 792 -22.27 -3.44 27.69
C ALA A 792 -23.55 -2.85 28.30
N LEU A 793 -23.48 -1.63 28.86
CA LEU A 793 -24.64 -0.93 29.42
C LEU A 793 -25.65 -0.53 28.35
N VAL A 794 -25.18 -0.03 27.20
CA VAL A 794 -26.02 0.33 26.04
C VAL A 794 -26.77 -0.90 25.55
N ASN A 795 -26.10 -2.04 25.36
CA ASN A 795 -26.74 -3.29 24.96
C ASN A 795 -27.83 -3.74 25.92
N MET A 796 -27.56 -3.68 27.23
CA MET A 796 -28.58 -3.99 28.25
C MET A 796 -29.78 -3.05 28.13
N ALA A 797 -29.56 -1.76 27.88
CA ALA A 797 -30.64 -0.82 27.64
C ALA A 797 -31.47 -1.17 26.38
N MET A 798 -30.84 -1.66 25.31
CA MET A 798 -31.54 -2.16 24.12
C MET A 798 -32.42 -3.37 24.44
N LEU A 799 -31.90 -4.32 25.23
CA LEU A 799 -32.63 -5.51 25.67
C LEU A 799 -33.84 -5.15 26.53
N VAL A 800 -33.65 -4.24 27.49
CA VAL A 800 -34.74 -3.72 28.34
C VAL A 800 -35.79 -3.02 27.49
N LYS A 801 -35.37 -2.18 26.53
CA LYS A 801 -36.30 -1.50 25.62
C LYS A 801 -37.11 -2.47 24.76
N GLU A 802 -36.47 -3.51 24.21
CA GLU A 802 -37.18 -4.54 23.43
C GLU A 802 -38.22 -5.25 24.30
N THR A 803 -37.88 -5.53 25.56
CA THR A 803 -38.77 -6.16 26.54
C THR A 803 -39.94 -5.25 26.90
N GLU A 804 -39.72 -3.95 27.12
CA GLU A 804 -40.79 -2.96 27.33
C GLU A 804 -41.77 -2.90 26.15
N LEU A 805 -41.27 -2.98 24.91
CA LEU A 805 -42.09 -2.88 23.70
C LEU A 805 -42.87 -4.16 23.37
N ARG A 806 -42.37 -5.35 23.78
CA ARG A 806 -42.85 -6.65 23.28
C ARG A 806 -43.18 -7.67 24.38
N GLY A 807 -43.00 -7.34 25.65
CA GLY A 807 -43.25 -8.20 26.80
C GLY A 807 -42.16 -9.24 27.08
N SER A 808 -41.35 -9.62 26.09
CA SER A 808 -40.17 -10.48 26.28
C SER A 808 -39.08 -10.18 25.25
N PRO A 809 -37.79 -10.41 25.56
CA PRO A 809 -36.69 -10.21 24.63
C PRO A 809 -36.68 -11.31 23.56
N SER A 810 -36.33 -10.95 22.33
CA SER A 810 -36.20 -11.92 21.24
C SER A 810 -34.97 -12.83 21.43
N LEU A 811 -35.01 -14.05 20.90
CA LEU A 811 -33.86 -14.95 20.93
C LEU A 811 -32.62 -14.32 20.27
N ALA A 812 -32.81 -13.54 19.20
CA ALA A 812 -31.75 -12.80 18.54
C ALA A 812 -31.11 -11.76 19.47
N MET A 813 -31.92 -10.98 20.21
CA MET A 813 -31.43 -9.97 21.16
C MET A 813 -30.65 -10.59 22.31
N LEU A 814 -31.14 -11.72 22.86
CA LEU A 814 -30.46 -12.47 23.92
C LEU A 814 -29.08 -12.97 23.45
N LEU A 815 -29.01 -13.52 22.23
CA LEU A 815 -27.76 -14.00 21.64
C LEU A 815 -26.75 -12.86 21.41
N VAL A 816 -27.18 -11.73 20.83
CA VAL A 816 -26.30 -10.56 20.61
C VAL A 816 -25.75 -10.03 21.93
N ASN A 817 -26.62 -9.84 22.93
CA ASN A 817 -26.21 -9.37 24.25
C ASN A 817 -25.24 -10.32 24.94
N ALA A 818 -25.53 -11.63 24.94
CA ALA A 818 -24.68 -12.63 25.57
C ALA A 818 -23.29 -12.70 24.92
N PHE A 819 -23.23 -12.69 23.58
CA PHE A 819 -21.97 -12.76 22.83
C PHE A 819 -21.10 -11.51 23.01
N GLN A 820 -21.70 -10.33 22.96
CA GLN A 820 -20.97 -9.07 23.12
C GLN A 820 -20.55 -8.86 24.58
N LEU A 821 -21.39 -9.25 25.55
CA LEU A 821 -21.04 -9.21 26.98
C LEU A 821 -19.86 -10.13 27.30
N LEU A 822 -19.83 -11.35 26.76
CA LEU A 822 -18.71 -12.28 26.95
C LEU A 822 -17.38 -11.65 26.50
N TYR A 823 -17.38 -10.92 25.38
CA TYR A 823 -16.19 -10.22 24.88
C TYR A 823 -15.74 -9.11 25.81
N VAL A 824 -16.68 -8.26 26.28
CA VAL A 824 -16.37 -7.16 27.21
C VAL A 824 -15.82 -7.72 28.53
N VAL A 825 -16.50 -8.71 29.12
CA VAL A 825 -16.07 -9.38 30.36
C VAL A 825 -14.65 -9.93 30.22
N ASP A 826 -14.35 -10.56 29.10
CA ASP A 826 -13.02 -11.10 28.86
C ASP A 826 -11.95 -10.01 28.73
N ALA A 827 -12.21 -8.95 27.96
CA ALA A 827 -11.29 -7.84 27.80
C ALA A 827 -10.92 -7.21 29.17
N LEU A 828 -11.90 -7.07 30.06
CA LEU A 828 -11.72 -6.51 31.40
C LEU A 828 -11.05 -7.49 32.37
N TRP A 829 -11.36 -8.79 32.29
CA TRP A 829 -10.68 -9.83 33.08
C TRP A 829 -9.19 -9.93 32.72
N ASN A 830 -8.85 -9.69 31.46
CA ASN A 830 -7.49 -9.77 30.94
C ASN A 830 -6.90 -8.38 30.63
N GLU A 831 -7.34 -7.36 31.36
CA GLU A 831 -6.96 -5.95 31.20
C GLU A 831 -5.43 -5.77 31.04
N GLU A 832 -4.62 -6.57 31.73
CA GLU A 832 -3.15 -6.53 31.64
C GLU A 832 -2.59 -6.77 30.23
N ALA A 833 -3.31 -7.48 29.36
CA ALA A 833 -2.86 -7.77 28.00
C ALA A 833 -2.81 -6.52 27.11
N ILE A 834 -3.63 -5.50 27.39
CA ILE A 834 -3.69 -4.25 26.60
C ILE A 834 -2.35 -3.51 26.63
N LEU A 835 -1.56 -3.65 27.70
CA LEU A 835 -0.27 -2.96 27.86
C LEU A 835 0.77 -3.38 26.80
N THR A 836 0.48 -4.44 26.04
CA THR A 836 1.35 -4.99 24.99
C THR A 836 0.84 -4.75 23.57
N THR A 837 -0.28 -4.03 23.41
CA THR A 837 -0.89 -3.71 22.11
C THR A 837 -0.20 -2.53 21.43
N MET A 838 -0.34 -2.43 20.11
CA MET A 838 0.27 -1.35 19.32
C MET A 838 -0.25 0.02 19.76
N ASP A 839 -1.53 0.07 20.14
CA ASP A 839 -2.22 1.31 20.49
C ASP A 839 -1.54 1.95 21.70
N ILE A 840 -1.30 1.20 22.79
CA ILE A 840 -0.54 1.66 23.97
C ILE A 840 0.94 1.92 23.66
N VAL A 841 1.58 1.07 22.85
CA VAL A 841 3.05 1.05 22.70
C VAL A 841 3.59 2.07 21.68
N HIS A 842 2.87 2.37 20.60
CA HIS A 842 3.42 3.05 19.42
C HIS A 842 2.63 4.25 18.91
N ASP A 843 1.33 4.29 19.14
CA ASP A 843 0.46 5.35 18.61
C ASP A 843 0.19 6.41 19.67
N GLY A 844 0.12 7.68 19.25
CA GLY A 844 -0.16 8.78 20.16
C GLY A 844 -1.63 8.80 20.56
N PHE A 845 -1.97 9.54 21.61
CA PHE A 845 -3.36 9.69 22.04
C PHE A 845 -3.93 11.03 21.56
N GLY A 846 -4.50 11.00 20.33
CA GLY A 846 -5.17 12.13 19.68
C GLY A 846 -6.57 11.76 19.21
N PHE A 847 -7.15 12.55 18.31
CA PHE A 847 -8.55 12.40 17.87
C PHE A 847 -8.91 10.98 17.43
N MET A 848 -8.01 10.29 16.71
CA MET A 848 -8.26 8.93 16.23
C MET A 848 -8.62 7.97 17.37
N LEU A 849 -7.83 7.93 18.44
CA LEU A 849 -8.06 7.03 19.57
C LEU A 849 -9.14 7.60 20.50
N THR A 850 -9.13 8.90 20.79
CA THR A 850 -10.15 9.52 21.66
C THR A 850 -11.56 9.33 21.10
N PHE A 851 -11.77 9.58 19.81
CA PHE A 851 -13.05 9.35 19.14
C PHE A 851 -13.36 7.86 19.01
N GLY A 852 -12.34 7.04 18.72
CA GLY A 852 -12.45 5.57 18.70
C GLY A 852 -13.05 5.03 20.00
N ASP A 853 -12.44 5.37 21.12
CA ASP A 853 -12.77 4.82 22.44
C ASP A 853 -14.11 5.35 22.98
N LEU A 854 -14.35 6.66 22.86
CA LEU A 854 -15.49 7.32 23.51
C LEU A 854 -16.76 7.34 22.65
N ALA A 855 -16.64 7.33 21.32
CA ALA A 855 -17.77 7.54 20.41
C ALA A 855 -17.90 6.45 19.34
N TRP A 856 -16.83 5.82 18.87
CA TRP A 856 -16.96 4.76 17.87
C TRP A 856 -17.38 3.44 18.52
N VAL A 857 -16.65 2.97 19.54
CA VAL A 857 -16.90 1.68 20.20
C VAL A 857 -18.34 1.58 20.74
N PRO A 858 -18.82 2.44 21.65
CA PRO A 858 -20.13 2.25 22.29
C PRO A 858 -21.33 2.39 21.33
N PHE A 859 -21.19 3.10 20.19
CA PHE A 859 -22.31 3.36 19.29
C PHE A 859 -22.29 2.50 18.03
N ILE A 860 -21.12 2.13 17.49
CA ILE A 860 -21.01 1.24 16.32
C ILE A 860 -21.10 -0.23 16.74
N TYR A 861 -20.54 -0.62 17.88
CA TYR A 861 -20.52 -2.03 18.29
C TYR A 861 -21.88 -2.47 18.87
N SER A 862 -22.70 -1.51 19.31
CA SER A 862 -24.09 -1.71 19.74
C SER A 862 -25.09 -1.73 18.58
N LEU A 863 -24.63 -1.56 17.32
CA LEU A 863 -25.52 -1.37 16.17
C LEU A 863 -26.46 -2.57 15.97
N GLN A 864 -26.00 -3.79 16.23
CA GLN A 864 -26.82 -5.02 16.12
C GLN A 864 -27.97 -5.01 17.14
N ALA A 865 -27.67 -4.68 18.40
CA ALA A 865 -28.68 -4.58 19.45
C ALA A 865 -29.65 -3.42 19.16
N TYR A 866 -29.13 -2.26 18.72
CA TYR A 866 -29.96 -1.13 18.34
C TYR A 866 -30.89 -1.44 17.15
N PHE A 867 -30.38 -2.13 16.14
CA PHE A 867 -31.13 -2.56 14.96
C PHE A 867 -32.27 -3.53 15.34
N LEU A 868 -32.02 -4.51 16.22
CA LEU A 868 -33.01 -5.51 16.62
C LEU A 868 -34.21 -4.91 17.38
N VAL A 869 -34.03 -3.80 18.11
CA VAL A 869 -35.14 -3.09 18.75
C VAL A 869 -36.16 -2.60 17.72
N ASN A 870 -35.68 -2.07 16.59
CA ASN A 870 -36.53 -1.52 15.50
C ASN A 870 -36.94 -2.58 14.47
N HIS A 871 -36.10 -3.59 14.22
CA HIS A 871 -36.28 -4.59 13.17
C HIS A 871 -36.21 -6.03 13.72
N PRO A 872 -37.25 -6.50 14.43
CA PRO A 872 -37.24 -7.81 15.07
C PRO A 872 -37.18 -8.95 14.05
N GLN A 873 -36.31 -9.93 14.27
CA GLN A 873 -36.17 -11.12 13.42
C GLN A 873 -36.69 -12.37 14.13
N LYS A 874 -37.50 -13.19 13.44
CA LYS A 874 -38.01 -14.47 13.96
C LYS A 874 -37.09 -15.61 13.49
N LEU A 875 -36.37 -16.26 14.43
CA LEU A 875 -35.63 -17.49 14.14
C LEU A 875 -36.60 -18.69 14.09
N SER A 876 -36.51 -19.56 13.08
CA SER A 876 -37.45 -20.68 12.89
C SER A 876 -37.00 -22.00 13.57
N LEU A 877 -37.97 -22.81 14.01
CA LEU A 877 -37.74 -24.14 14.63
C LEU A 877 -36.90 -25.11 13.74
N PRO A 878 -37.08 -25.14 12.40
CA PRO A 878 -36.26 -25.96 11.50
C PRO A 878 -34.78 -25.55 11.47
N MET A 879 -34.49 -24.24 11.59
CA MET A 879 -33.11 -23.77 11.72
C MET A 879 -32.48 -24.24 13.04
N ALA A 880 -33.25 -24.27 14.13
CA ALA A 880 -32.81 -24.84 15.40
C ALA A 880 -32.61 -26.37 15.34
N ALA A 881 -33.49 -27.11 14.66
CA ALA A 881 -33.35 -28.55 14.45
C ALA A 881 -32.13 -28.90 13.55
N GLY A 882 -31.89 -28.09 12.51
CA GLY A 882 -30.70 -28.22 11.65
C GLY A 882 -29.38 -28.03 12.41
N ILE A 883 -29.36 -27.11 13.38
CA ILE A 883 -28.22 -26.90 14.27
C ILE A 883 -27.95 -28.14 15.14
N LEU A 884 -28.99 -28.79 15.67
CA LEU A 884 -28.84 -30.00 16.51
C LEU A 884 -28.37 -31.24 15.72
N LEU A 885 -28.90 -31.45 14.51
CA LEU A 885 -28.52 -32.58 13.64
C LEU A 885 -27.05 -32.49 13.19
N LEU A 886 -26.62 -31.29 12.81
CA LEU A 886 -25.25 -31.00 12.42
C LEU A 886 -24.27 -31.29 13.57
N ASN A 887 -24.70 -31.04 14.81
CA ASN A 887 -23.92 -31.31 16.02
C ASN A 887 -23.67 -32.80 16.24
N GLY A 888 -24.75 -33.58 16.19
CA GLY A 888 -24.70 -35.03 16.37
C GLY A 888 -23.81 -35.70 15.32
N LEU A 889 -23.89 -35.24 14.07
CA LEU A 889 -23.06 -35.75 12.98
C LEU A 889 -21.56 -35.52 13.24
N GLY A 890 -21.19 -34.30 13.64
CA GLY A 890 -19.79 -33.97 13.95
C GLY A 890 -19.24 -34.79 15.12
N TYR A 891 -20.04 -34.96 16.18
CA TYR A 891 -19.65 -35.70 17.38
C TYR A 891 -19.39 -37.19 17.09
N CYS A 892 -20.24 -37.80 16.27
CA CYS A 892 -20.04 -39.17 15.81
C CYS A 892 -18.72 -39.36 15.05
N ILE A 893 -18.39 -38.44 14.13
CA ILE A 893 -17.16 -38.50 13.32
C ILE A 893 -15.91 -38.32 14.21
N PHE A 894 -15.92 -37.30 15.09
CA PHE A 894 -14.81 -37.02 16.00
C PHE A 894 -14.51 -38.21 16.93
N ARG A 895 -15.55 -38.77 17.56
CA ARG A 895 -15.40 -39.89 18.50
C ARG A 895 -14.96 -41.17 17.79
N SER A 896 -15.55 -41.49 16.65
CA SER A 896 -15.23 -42.69 15.88
C SER A 896 -13.78 -42.68 15.35
N ALA A 897 -13.33 -41.54 14.80
CA ALA A 897 -11.97 -41.40 14.27
C ALA A 897 -10.89 -41.44 15.37
N ASN A 898 -11.13 -40.79 16.52
CA ASN A 898 -10.20 -40.82 17.65
C ASN A 898 -10.15 -42.18 18.34
N SER A 899 -11.29 -42.88 18.44
CA SER A 899 -11.33 -44.25 18.95
C SER A 899 -10.50 -45.18 18.07
N GLN A 900 -10.69 -45.14 16.75
CA GLN A 900 -9.90 -45.93 15.78
C GLN A 900 -8.38 -45.66 15.90
N LYS A 901 -7.97 -44.40 16.03
CA LYS A 901 -6.57 -44.01 16.24
C LYS A 901 -6.00 -44.51 17.56
N ASN A 902 -6.77 -44.43 18.64
CA ASN A 902 -6.35 -44.84 19.97
C ASN A 902 -6.20 -46.37 20.07
N THR A 903 -7.17 -47.12 19.56
CA THR A 903 -7.12 -48.59 19.52
C THR A 903 -5.92 -49.08 18.74
N PHE A 904 -5.67 -48.52 17.54
CA PHE A 904 -4.49 -48.86 16.73
C PHE A 904 -3.15 -48.57 17.43
N ARG A 905 -3.06 -47.50 18.24
CA ARG A 905 -1.85 -47.16 18.98
C ARG A 905 -1.61 -48.05 20.20
N ARG A 906 -2.67 -48.48 20.88
CA ARG A 906 -2.59 -49.32 22.08
C ARG A 906 -2.36 -50.79 21.75
N ASN A 907 -3.12 -51.32 20.80
CA ASN A 907 -3.01 -52.68 20.33
C ASN A 907 -3.28 -52.74 18.82
N PRO A 908 -2.22 -52.70 17.99
CA PRO A 908 -2.36 -52.81 16.54
C PRO A 908 -3.00 -54.13 16.06
N ASN A 909 -3.10 -55.15 16.94
CA ASN A 909 -3.66 -56.46 16.64
C ASN A 909 -5.11 -56.63 17.17
N ASP A 910 -5.76 -55.56 17.65
CA ASP A 910 -7.17 -55.58 18.07
C ASP A 910 -8.09 -55.85 16.85
N PRO A 911 -9.05 -56.79 16.92
CA PRO A 911 -9.92 -57.17 15.80
C PRO A 911 -10.64 -55.99 15.11
N ARG A 912 -10.84 -54.88 15.82
CA ARG A 912 -11.50 -53.66 15.31
C ARG A 912 -10.63 -52.82 14.36
N VAL A 913 -9.32 -53.05 14.34
CA VAL A 913 -8.34 -52.26 13.54
C VAL A 913 -7.37 -53.10 12.72
N THR A 914 -7.34 -54.43 12.92
CA THR A 914 -6.48 -55.36 12.17
C THR A 914 -6.76 -55.38 10.66
N GLY A 915 -8.01 -55.16 10.25
CA GLY A 915 -8.40 -55.08 8.84
C GLY A 915 -8.07 -53.76 8.13
N LEU A 916 -7.44 -52.79 8.82
CA LEU A 916 -7.12 -51.48 8.24
C LEU A 916 -5.76 -51.49 7.52
N LYS A 917 -5.72 -50.95 6.30
CA LYS A 917 -4.50 -50.79 5.50
C LYS A 917 -3.57 -49.75 6.16
N THR A 918 -2.27 -50.05 6.19
CA THR A 918 -1.25 -49.17 6.76
C THR A 918 -0.06 -49.00 5.83
N ILE A 919 0.68 -47.89 5.97
CA ILE A 919 1.94 -47.65 5.25
C ILE A 919 3.08 -47.54 6.27
N PRO A 920 4.22 -48.22 6.06
CA PRO A 920 5.41 -48.06 6.90
C PRO A 920 6.09 -46.70 6.66
N THR A 921 6.71 -46.15 7.70
CA THR A 921 7.52 -44.92 7.62
C THR A 921 9.00 -45.24 7.82
N ALA A 922 9.89 -44.39 7.33
CA ALA A 922 11.34 -44.51 7.50
C ALA A 922 11.81 -44.54 8.98
N THR A 923 10.93 -44.20 9.92
CA THR A 923 11.17 -44.26 11.37
C THR A 923 10.69 -45.56 12.03
N GLY A 924 10.25 -46.55 11.25
CA GLY A 924 9.74 -47.84 11.74
C GLY A 924 8.29 -47.82 12.25
N ARG A 925 7.59 -46.68 12.19
CA ARG A 925 6.17 -46.55 12.60
C ARG A 925 5.22 -46.83 11.42
N ARG A 926 4.02 -47.32 11.72
CA ARG A 926 2.93 -47.57 10.75
C ARG A 926 1.87 -46.47 10.80
N LEU A 927 1.40 -46.01 9.63
CA LEU A 927 0.34 -45.00 9.48
C LEU A 927 -0.93 -45.63 8.92
N LEU A 928 -2.10 -45.31 9.47
CA LEU A 928 -3.41 -45.75 8.96
C LEU A 928 -3.76 -45.01 7.67
N VAL A 929 -4.20 -45.75 6.64
CA VAL A 929 -4.62 -45.18 5.34
C VAL A 929 -5.93 -45.75 4.81
N SER A 930 -6.68 -46.47 5.64
CA SER A 930 -8.07 -46.88 5.36
C SER A 930 -8.96 -46.67 6.58
N GLY A 931 -10.27 -46.92 6.44
CA GLY A 931 -11.26 -46.48 7.43
C GLY A 931 -11.44 -44.96 7.36
N TRP A 932 -11.66 -44.29 8.50
CA TRP A 932 -11.81 -42.82 8.54
C TRP A 932 -10.58 -42.09 7.99
N TRP A 933 -9.39 -42.68 8.15
CA TRP A 933 -8.11 -42.11 7.75
C TRP A 933 -7.78 -42.31 6.26
N GLY A 934 -8.59 -43.09 5.54
CA GLY A 934 -8.52 -43.20 4.08
C GLY A 934 -9.38 -42.17 3.34
N PHE A 935 -10.39 -41.60 4.02
CA PHE A 935 -11.30 -40.60 3.44
C PHE A 935 -10.70 -39.19 3.45
N VAL A 936 -9.98 -38.84 4.52
CA VAL A 936 -9.29 -37.54 4.67
C VAL A 936 -8.11 -37.71 5.61
N ARG A 937 -7.09 -36.83 5.48
CA ARG A 937 -5.84 -36.92 6.27
C ARG A 937 -6.03 -36.71 7.78
N HIS A 938 -7.08 -35.96 8.20
CA HIS A 938 -7.39 -35.67 9.61
C HIS A 938 -8.91 -35.74 9.89
N PRO A 939 -9.52 -36.94 9.88
CA PRO A 939 -10.97 -37.10 10.00
C PRO A 939 -11.52 -36.68 11.37
N ASN A 940 -10.71 -36.77 12.42
CA ASN A 940 -11.05 -36.23 13.73
C ASN A 940 -11.21 -34.69 13.69
N TYR A 941 -10.39 -33.98 12.92
CA TYR A 941 -10.53 -32.54 12.76
C TYR A 941 -11.74 -32.15 11.90
N LEU A 942 -12.15 -33.01 10.96
CA LEU A 942 -13.40 -32.83 10.23
C LEU A 942 -14.61 -32.95 11.18
N GLY A 943 -14.60 -33.92 12.11
CA GLY A 943 -15.62 -34.04 13.15
C GLY A 943 -15.64 -32.83 14.10
N ASP A 944 -14.48 -32.37 14.55
CA ASP A 944 -14.33 -31.14 15.35
C ASP A 944 -14.88 -29.91 14.61
N LEU A 945 -14.59 -29.78 13.31
CA LEU A 945 -15.07 -28.67 12.49
C LEU A 945 -16.60 -28.67 12.33
N ILE A 946 -17.22 -29.84 12.18
CA ILE A 946 -18.67 -29.99 12.05
C ILE A 946 -19.38 -29.78 13.39
N MET A 947 -18.80 -30.26 14.51
CA MET A 947 -19.30 -29.95 15.86
C MET A 947 -19.18 -28.45 16.17
N ALA A 948 -18.06 -27.84 15.79
CA ALA A 948 -17.85 -26.40 15.91
C ALA A 948 -18.83 -25.61 15.01
N LEU A 949 -19.18 -26.16 13.83
CA LEU A 949 -20.20 -25.62 12.92
C LEU A 949 -21.57 -25.55 13.59
N ALA A 950 -21.90 -26.55 14.40
CA ALA A 950 -23.18 -26.70 15.09
C ALA A 950 -23.24 -26.04 16.47
N TRP A 951 -22.16 -26.04 17.24
CA TRP A 951 -22.13 -25.38 18.55
C TRP A 951 -22.00 -23.87 18.44
N SER A 952 -21.39 -23.36 17.37
CA SER A 952 -20.71 -22.07 17.50
C SER A 952 -20.08 -21.61 16.19
N LEU A 953 -20.82 -21.20 15.14
CA LEU A 953 -20.04 -20.82 13.95
C LEU A 953 -19.20 -19.55 14.13
N PRO A 954 -19.68 -18.39 14.60
CA PRO A 954 -18.74 -17.26 14.58
C PRO A 954 -18.29 -16.73 15.96
N CYS A 955 -19.05 -16.87 17.05
CA CYS A 955 -18.61 -16.24 18.32
C CYS A 955 -17.63 -17.14 19.08
N GLY A 956 -17.99 -18.39 19.37
CA GLY A 956 -17.18 -19.29 20.20
C GLY A 956 -15.88 -19.73 19.52
N LEU A 957 -15.94 -20.12 18.23
CA LEU A 957 -14.75 -20.50 17.47
C LEU A 957 -13.81 -19.30 17.29
N GLY A 958 -14.35 -18.14 16.90
CA GLY A 958 -13.58 -16.91 16.77
C GLY A 958 -12.92 -16.50 18.09
N TYR A 959 -13.66 -16.57 19.19
CA TYR A 959 -13.17 -16.29 20.53
C TYR A 959 -12.06 -17.25 20.97
N CYS A 960 -12.24 -18.56 20.79
CA CYS A 960 -11.21 -19.55 21.11
C CYS A 960 -9.92 -19.32 20.32
N ILE A 961 -10.01 -19.01 19.03
CA ILE A 961 -8.86 -18.68 18.17
C ILE A 961 -8.17 -17.41 18.69
N PHE A 962 -8.93 -16.32 18.87
CA PHE A 962 -8.42 -15.04 19.37
C PHE A 962 -7.69 -15.19 20.71
N ARG A 963 -8.34 -15.85 21.68
CA ARG A 963 -7.81 -16.03 23.04
C ARG A 963 -6.60 -16.94 23.07
N SER A 964 -6.67 -18.09 22.40
CA SER A 964 -5.57 -19.05 22.39
C SER A 964 -4.35 -18.47 21.69
N ALA A 965 -4.53 -17.72 20.59
CA ALA A 965 -3.45 -17.05 19.88
C ALA A 965 -2.79 -15.94 20.70
N ASN A 966 -3.60 -15.06 21.32
CA ASN A 966 -3.09 -13.96 22.14
C ASN A 966 -2.42 -14.46 23.42
N SER A 967 -2.98 -15.48 24.08
CA SER A 967 -2.37 -16.12 25.24
C SER A 967 -1.02 -16.75 24.90
N GLN A 968 -0.93 -17.46 23.77
CA GLN A 968 0.32 -18.02 23.27
C GLN A 968 1.39 -16.94 23.01
N LYS A 969 1.01 -15.82 22.36
CA LYS A 969 1.92 -14.69 22.09
C LYS A 969 2.34 -13.95 23.37
N ASN A 970 1.42 -13.71 24.30
CA ASN A 970 1.71 -13.01 25.55
C ASN A 970 2.62 -13.84 26.46
N THR A 971 2.29 -15.12 26.65
CA THR A 971 3.11 -16.06 27.45
C THR A 971 4.52 -16.13 26.89
N PHE A 972 4.66 -16.29 25.56
CA PHE A 972 5.95 -16.30 24.90
C PHE A 972 6.74 -14.99 25.04
N ARG A 973 6.08 -13.82 24.99
CA ARG A 973 6.76 -12.52 25.15
C ARG A 973 7.24 -12.25 26.57
N ARG A 974 6.53 -12.76 27.57
CA ARG A 974 6.86 -12.57 29.00
C ARG A 974 7.88 -13.58 29.50
N ASN A 975 7.60 -14.85 29.26
CA ASN A 975 8.48 -15.95 29.65
C ASN A 975 8.56 -16.97 28.51
N PRO A 976 9.53 -16.81 27.59
CA PRO A 976 9.78 -17.76 26.52
C PRO A 976 10.08 -19.21 26.98
N ASN A 977 10.38 -19.41 28.27
CA ASN A 977 10.72 -20.71 28.86
C ASN A 977 9.56 -21.33 29.67
N ASP A 978 8.35 -20.75 29.61
CA ASP A 978 7.17 -21.32 30.22
C ASP A 978 6.79 -22.68 29.57
N PRO A 979 6.50 -23.74 30.34
CA PRO A 979 6.18 -25.08 29.83
C PRO A 979 5.07 -25.10 28.75
N ARG A 980 4.18 -24.11 28.75
CA ARG A 980 3.08 -23.99 27.78
C ARG A 980 3.54 -23.59 26.37
N VAL A 981 4.72 -23.00 26.22
CA VAL A 981 5.25 -22.47 24.95
C VAL A 981 6.64 -22.97 24.58
N THR A 982 7.36 -23.65 25.49
CA THR A 982 8.71 -24.21 25.24
C THR A 982 8.76 -25.24 24.12
N GLY A 983 7.68 -26.01 23.91
CA GLY A 983 7.56 -26.97 22.82
C GLY A 983 7.29 -26.35 21.43
N LEU A 984 7.09 -25.04 21.35
CA LEU A 984 6.81 -24.36 20.09
C LEU A 984 8.11 -24.07 19.33
N LYS A 985 8.12 -24.38 18.03
CA LYS A 985 9.21 -24.02 17.12
C LYS A 985 9.30 -22.51 16.98
N THR A 986 10.52 -21.99 17.00
CA THR A 986 10.83 -20.58 16.84
C THR A 986 11.95 -20.34 15.82
N ILE A 987 12.03 -19.12 15.29
CA ILE A 987 13.16 -18.63 14.49
C ILE A 987 13.93 -17.59 15.33
N PRO A 988 15.26 -17.72 15.47
CA PRO A 988 16.08 -16.70 16.11
C PRO A 988 16.22 -15.46 15.23
N THR A 989 16.24 -14.27 15.83
CA THR A 989 16.44 -12.99 15.14
C THR A 989 17.80 -12.39 15.49
N ALA A 990 18.32 -11.53 14.62
CA ALA A 990 19.60 -10.81 14.84
C ALA A 990 19.62 -9.92 16.09
N THR A 991 18.43 -9.60 16.66
CA THR A 991 18.28 -8.80 17.89
C THR A 991 18.29 -9.65 19.17
N GLY A 992 18.56 -10.96 19.07
CA GLY A 992 18.50 -11.91 20.19
C GLY A 992 17.09 -12.35 20.58
N ARG A 993 16.04 -11.80 19.95
CA ARG A 993 14.64 -12.23 20.15
C ARG A 993 14.30 -13.42 19.25
N ARG A 994 13.21 -14.12 19.57
CA ARG A 994 12.71 -15.29 18.82
C ARG A 994 11.32 -15.01 18.22
N LEU A 995 11.01 -15.56 17.04
CA LEU A 995 9.70 -15.50 16.38
C LEU A 995 9.02 -16.87 16.44
N LEU A 996 7.73 -16.93 16.79
CA LEU A 996 6.96 -18.19 16.84
C LEU A 996 6.58 -18.65 15.43
N VAL A 997 6.94 -19.88 15.03
CA VAL A 997 6.60 -20.48 13.71
C VAL A 997 5.74 -21.74 13.81
N SER A 998 5.10 -21.95 14.96
CA SER A 998 4.23 -23.11 15.19
C SER A 998 3.12 -22.74 16.16
N GLY A 999 2.13 -23.63 16.33
CA GLY A 999 0.88 -23.26 17.00
C GLY A 999 0.04 -22.35 16.10
N TRP A 1000 -0.72 -21.42 16.69
CA TRP A 1000 -1.59 -20.50 15.94
C TRP A 1000 -0.80 -19.60 15.00
N TRP A 1001 0.35 -19.10 15.46
CA TRP A 1001 1.25 -18.22 14.70
C TRP A 1001 2.09 -18.96 13.65
N GLY A 1002 1.94 -20.28 13.54
CA GLY A 1002 2.46 -21.09 12.44
C GLY A 1002 1.42 -21.40 11.36
N PHE A 1003 0.13 -21.19 11.66
CA PHE A 1003 -0.98 -21.49 10.75
C PHE A 1003 -1.32 -20.30 9.85
N VAL A 1004 -1.44 -19.11 10.46
CA VAL A 1004 -1.55 -17.80 9.80
C VAL A 1004 -0.72 -16.80 10.59
N ARG A 1005 -0.31 -15.68 9.99
CA ARG A 1005 0.53 -14.66 10.65
C ARG A 1005 -0.23 -13.84 11.68
N HIS A 1006 -1.54 -13.67 11.50
CA HIS A 1006 -2.41 -12.90 12.39
C HIS A 1006 -3.68 -13.70 12.77
N PRO A 1007 -3.52 -14.82 13.52
CA PRO A 1007 -4.64 -15.68 13.92
C PRO A 1007 -5.63 -14.96 14.85
N ASN A 1008 -5.17 -13.97 15.62
CA ASN A 1008 -6.03 -13.12 16.43
C ASN A 1008 -7.00 -12.30 15.54
N TYR A 1009 -6.54 -11.74 14.42
CA TYR A 1009 -7.40 -10.98 13.49
C TYR A 1009 -8.44 -11.89 12.82
N LEU A 1010 -8.07 -13.14 12.52
CA LEU A 1010 -9.02 -14.14 12.04
C LEU A 1010 -10.11 -14.43 13.07
N GLY A 1011 -9.72 -14.62 14.34
CA GLY A 1011 -10.67 -14.82 15.44
C GLY A 1011 -11.64 -13.65 15.60
N ASP A 1012 -11.13 -12.43 15.53
CA ASP A 1012 -11.91 -11.18 15.61
C ASP A 1012 -12.96 -11.05 14.49
N LEU A 1013 -12.60 -11.37 13.24
CA LEU A 1013 -13.54 -11.31 12.12
C LEU A 1013 -14.61 -12.39 12.18
N ILE A 1014 -14.23 -13.59 12.63
CA ILE A 1014 -15.17 -14.67 12.88
C ILE A 1014 -16.15 -14.22 13.97
N MET A 1015 -15.70 -13.61 15.07
CA MET A 1015 -16.59 -13.05 16.09
C MET A 1015 -17.50 -11.93 15.59
N ALA A 1016 -16.99 -10.99 14.79
CA ALA A 1016 -17.76 -9.89 14.22
C ALA A 1016 -18.93 -10.39 13.36
N LEU A 1017 -18.68 -11.42 12.54
CA LEU A 1017 -19.71 -12.07 11.75
C LEU A 1017 -20.79 -12.70 12.65
N ALA A 1018 -20.39 -13.20 13.82
CA ALA A 1018 -21.27 -13.89 14.78
C ALA A 1018 -22.30 -12.99 15.39
N TRP A 1019 -21.86 -11.79 15.75
CA TRP A 1019 -22.75 -10.80 16.33
C TRP A 1019 -23.80 -10.35 15.32
N SER A 1020 -23.47 -10.42 14.03
CA SER A 1020 -24.33 -9.93 12.95
C SER A 1020 -25.31 -10.99 12.43
N LEU A 1021 -24.96 -12.29 12.46
CA LEU A 1021 -25.85 -13.38 11.97
C LEU A 1021 -27.24 -13.45 12.66
N PRO A 1022 -27.39 -13.23 13.98
CA PRO A 1022 -28.70 -13.19 14.64
C PRO A 1022 -29.63 -12.10 14.10
N CYS A 1023 -29.09 -11.06 13.47
CA CYS A 1023 -29.87 -10.01 12.82
C CYS A 1023 -30.45 -10.42 11.45
N GLY A 1024 -30.22 -11.67 11.01
CA GLY A 1024 -30.72 -12.18 9.74
C GLY A 1024 -29.98 -11.63 8.52
N LEU A 1025 -30.32 -12.13 7.32
CA LEU A 1025 -29.68 -11.74 6.05
C LEU A 1025 -30.50 -10.73 5.24
N THR A 1026 -31.62 -10.26 5.80
CA THR A 1026 -32.58 -9.37 5.12
C THR A 1026 -32.05 -7.95 4.98
N HIS A 1027 -31.19 -7.51 5.90
CA HIS A 1027 -30.58 -6.19 5.87
C HIS A 1027 -29.06 -6.29 6.02
N VAL A 1028 -28.33 -5.49 5.22
CA VAL A 1028 -26.86 -5.45 5.25
C VAL A 1028 -26.30 -4.56 6.38
N LEU A 1029 -27.13 -3.70 6.96
CA LEU A 1029 -26.73 -2.71 7.97
C LEU A 1029 -26.05 -3.32 9.21
N PRO A 1030 -26.54 -4.42 9.82
CA PRO A 1030 -25.86 -5.10 10.93
C PRO A 1030 -24.47 -5.64 10.57
N TYR A 1031 -24.20 -5.88 9.28
CA TYR A 1031 -22.91 -6.39 8.77
C TYR A 1031 -21.91 -5.28 8.45
N PHE A 1032 -22.29 -3.99 8.55
CA PHE A 1032 -21.37 -2.87 8.34
C PHE A 1032 -20.09 -3.03 9.16
N TYR A 1033 -20.24 -3.39 10.44
CA TYR A 1033 -19.12 -3.65 11.34
C TYR A 1033 -18.15 -4.69 10.78
N VAL A 1034 -18.66 -5.81 10.25
CA VAL A 1034 -17.85 -6.88 9.65
C VAL A 1034 -17.06 -6.37 8.44
N PHE A 1035 -17.71 -5.63 7.53
CA PHE A 1035 -17.06 -5.11 6.32
C PHE A 1035 -15.99 -4.07 6.66
N TYR A 1036 -16.34 -3.08 7.47
CA TYR A 1036 -15.42 -2.04 7.93
C TYR A 1036 -14.21 -2.65 8.63
N PHE A 1037 -14.46 -3.56 9.58
CA PHE A 1037 -13.41 -4.14 10.41
C PHE A 1037 -12.49 -5.06 9.61
N THR A 1038 -13.02 -5.76 8.59
CA THR A 1038 -12.20 -6.53 7.63
C THR A 1038 -11.23 -5.62 6.88
N VAL A 1039 -11.71 -4.50 6.33
CA VAL A 1039 -10.86 -3.53 5.62
C VAL A 1039 -9.80 -2.95 6.56
N LEU A 1040 -10.19 -2.61 7.79
CA LEU A 1040 -9.29 -2.07 8.80
C LEU A 1040 -8.19 -3.09 9.17
N LEU A 1041 -8.53 -4.35 9.40
CA LEU A 1041 -7.57 -5.39 9.79
C LEU A 1041 -6.62 -5.77 8.65
N ILE A 1042 -7.09 -5.80 7.40
CA ILE A 1042 -6.24 -5.97 6.21
C ILE A 1042 -5.23 -4.82 6.10
N HIS A 1043 -5.69 -3.58 6.27
CA HIS A 1043 -4.80 -2.42 6.26
C HIS A 1043 -3.83 -2.43 7.46
N ARG A 1044 -4.28 -2.83 8.65
CA ARG A 1044 -3.45 -2.96 9.86
C ARG A 1044 -2.35 -4.01 9.67
N GLU A 1045 -2.71 -5.19 9.18
CA GLU A 1045 -1.78 -6.28 8.87
C GLU A 1045 -0.73 -5.84 7.84
N ALA A 1046 -1.14 -5.19 6.75
CA ALA A 1046 -0.21 -4.75 5.73
C ALA A 1046 0.85 -3.78 6.28
N ARG A 1047 0.48 -2.92 7.24
CA ARG A 1047 1.43 -2.04 7.95
C ARG A 1047 2.34 -2.82 8.89
N ASP A 1048 1.78 -3.76 9.66
CA ASP A 1048 2.55 -4.63 10.57
C ASP A 1048 3.61 -5.43 9.80
N GLU A 1049 3.26 -5.93 8.61
CA GLU A 1049 4.16 -6.66 7.72
C GLU A 1049 5.37 -5.83 7.31
N HIS A 1050 5.16 -4.57 6.88
CA HIS A 1050 6.26 -3.66 6.52
C HIS A 1050 7.13 -3.30 7.73
N GLN A 1051 6.57 -3.22 8.94
CA GLN A 1051 7.32 -2.95 10.15
C GLN A 1051 8.13 -4.16 10.61
N CYS A 1052 7.53 -5.35 10.58
CA CYS A 1052 8.20 -6.60 10.94
C CYS A 1052 9.34 -6.93 9.95
N LEU A 1053 9.14 -6.67 8.66
CA LEU A 1053 10.19 -6.79 7.65
C LEU A 1053 11.37 -5.84 7.94
N ARG A 1054 11.10 -4.56 8.25
CA ARG A 1054 12.14 -3.60 8.64
C ARG A 1054 12.85 -3.98 9.94
N LYS A 1055 12.13 -4.55 10.91
CA LYS A 1055 12.64 -4.85 12.25
C LYS A 1055 13.44 -6.15 12.31
N TYR A 1056 12.95 -7.23 11.69
CA TYR A 1056 13.56 -8.56 11.81
C TYR A 1056 14.27 -9.01 10.52
N GLY A 1057 14.11 -8.27 9.41
CA GLY A 1057 14.83 -8.50 8.16
C GLY A 1057 14.68 -9.94 7.64
N LEU A 1058 15.81 -10.62 7.46
CA LEU A 1058 15.88 -12.00 6.98
C LEU A 1058 15.06 -12.99 7.82
N ALA A 1059 15.03 -12.83 9.15
CA ALA A 1059 14.25 -13.72 10.02
C ALA A 1059 12.73 -13.56 9.79
N TRP A 1060 12.28 -12.38 9.35
CA TRP A 1060 10.89 -12.16 8.94
C TRP A 1060 10.59 -12.80 7.59
N GLN A 1061 11.51 -12.71 6.64
CA GLN A 1061 11.34 -13.35 5.33
C GLN A 1061 11.25 -14.88 5.47
N GLU A 1062 12.09 -15.49 6.32
CA GLU A 1062 12.01 -16.91 6.66
C GLU A 1062 10.68 -17.25 7.37
N TYR A 1063 10.23 -16.39 8.28
CA TYR A 1063 8.92 -16.52 8.91
C TYR A 1063 7.78 -16.54 7.88
N CYS A 1064 7.78 -15.62 6.92
CA CYS A 1064 6.76 -15.52 5.87
C CYS A 1064 6.76 -16.71 4.91
N GLN A 1065 7.92 -17.33 4.65
CA GLN A 1065 8.00 -18.56 3.86
C GLN A 1065 7.38 -19.76 4.58
N ARG A 1066 7.56 -19.85 5.90
CA ARG A 1066 6.99 -20.92 6.73
C ARG A 1066 5.50 -20.72 7.02
N VAL A 1067 5.05 -19.47 7.09
CA VAL A 1067 3.66 -19.08 7.42
C VAL A 1067 3.13 -18.15 6.30
N PRO A 1068 2.71 -18.71 5.15
CA PRO A 1068 2.43 -17.91 3.96
C PRO A 1068 1.18 -17.05 4.08
N TYR A 1069 0.16 -17.52 4.82
CA TYR A 1069 -1.14 -16.86 4.94
C TYR A 1069 -1.15 -15.81 6.05
N ARG A 1070 -1.74 -14.65 5.79
CA ARG A 1070 -1.76 -13.48 6.67
C ARG A 1070 -2.88 -13.57 7.71
N ILE A 1071 -4.13 -13.60 7.26
CA ILE A 1071 -5.34 -13.61 8.11
C ILE A 1071 -6.22 -14.81 7.76
N PHE A 1072 -6.54 -15.01 6.48
CA PHE A 1072 -7.45 -16.07 6.05
C PHE A 1072 -6.64 -17.28 5.53
N PRO A 1073 -6.68 -18.43 6.22
CA PRO A 1073 -5.89 -19.58 5.80
C PRO A 1073 -6.27 -19.99 4.39
N TYR A 1074 -5.27 -20.27 3.54
CA TYR A 1074 -5.45 -20.67 2.13
C TYR A 1074 -6.04 -19.61 1.19
N LEU A 1075 -6.29 -18.38 1.67
CA LEU A 1075 -6.89 -17.31 0.87
C LEU A 1075 -6.07 -16.01 0.91
N TYR A 1076 -5.69 -15.54 2.12
CA TYR A 1076 -5.00 -14.27 2.35
C TYR A 1076 -3.99 -14.36 3.48
#